data_AF-A0A2D7ND36-F1
#
_entry.id   AF-A0A2D7ND36-F1
#
_cell.length_a   1.000
_cell.length_b   1.000
_cell.length_c   1.000
_cell.angle_alpha   90.00
_cell.angle_beta   90.00
_cell.angle_gamma   90.00
#
_symmetry.space_group_name_H-M   'P 1'
#
loop_
_entity.id
_entity.type
_entity.pdbx_description
1 polymer ?
#
loop_
_entity_poly.entity_id
_entity_poly.type
_entity_poly.pdbx_seq_one_letter_code
_entity_poly.pdbx_strand_id
1 'polypeptide(L)'
;MNYLNRKIKGFILPTTVILTLAGAGVIFGYYQKALAEQHRVELKIAKTKAKYNATSGLAFKAYEDLFLEQVMNSNADTIKRYNGEYINRMGSYDSVSIRIRKNKTGQLIRVAKSKGFSEVKTFWGNGSFMLEDSVSIITEPQKTLATYLYLTASEKAGGAPQTIENGNRREVTFGSGDNLNAGDIQTNGQLVMSDFGCPTFTTTVTVTEQCVQNPDGTYDTEVNYPDLGFCNENQVFQGSPPLDTLPPVCLPPPSFDSKKAFADVKLNSTELLKYSPFGSKDTLIMTEIQFVSDGGFFARRWWYLMPPHLKPNLSLVEASAPQGDDLYGVTNSLLECTNPSDLKTCNEYKEALYNYHVKEINTEGNEVLITQDISGSHGFHHYDTHVYEFDPTNQNSAFSPGSVNLITEEFFPYNKPTAIHIEGGQVLVHGTYQGKYTIITDEYITYRRHAWSPNFSSPKDTLWCNIWIVDDLKNADATSWGSLYHVQPDEDCTGGSSNIMGLVSGANVYIANTKANGARGGIYGSNIIIHSHIIAFNESFSMHYWQNSTQIPYGCGNGLSWNAGYGDCNGDRFGGNFSGSSDIRGTVTLWGGVVQKYRGYMKRNSPGPYNISPGIGMDKSYNYDNNLKCIDPPLYPESVFCDEQSCGGESSENEKEINLKIASYREF
;
A
#
# COMPACT_ATOMS: atom_id res chain seq x y z
N MET A 1 -98.76 -22.14 -55.05
CA MET A 1 -98.17 -21.55 -53.83
C MET A 1 -97.96 -22.54 -52.66
N ASN A 2 -97.96 -23.87 -52.87
CA ASN A 2 -97.84 -24.86 -51.77
C ASN A 2 -96.57 -25.74 -51.79
N TYR A 3 -95.63 -25.51 -52.72
CA TYR A 3 -94.40 -26.31 -52.81
C TYR A 3 -93.20 -25.69 -52.06
N LEU A 4 -93.22 -24.38 -51.79
CA LEU A 4 -92.15 -23.67 -51.07
C LEU A 4 -92.25 -23.77 -49.54
N ASN A 5 -93.44 -24.00 -48.97
CA ASN A 5 -93.64 -24.05 -47.51
C ASN A 5 -93.19 -25.37 -46.84
N ARG A 6 -92.80 -26.39 -47.61
CA ARG A 6 -92.38 -27.70 -47.06
C ARG A 6 -90.86 -27.84 -46.88
N LYS A 7 -90.04 -27.03 -47.56
CA LYS A 7 -88.56 -27.02 -47.38
C LYS A 7 -88.09 -26.12 -46.23
N ILE A 8 -88.89 -25.15 -45.79
CA ILE A 8 -88.50 -24.18 -44.75
C ILE A 8 -88.64 -24.76 -43.33
N LYS A 9 -89.52 -25.76 -43.12
CA LYS A 9 -89.76 -26.35 -41.79
C LYS A 9 -88.70 -27.37 -41.31
N GLY A 10 -87.82 -27.85 -42.19
CA GLY A 10 -86.75 -28.80 -41.84
C GLY A 10 -85.36 -28.15 -41.62
N PHE A 11 -85.19 -26.89 -42.00
CA PHE A 11 -83.90 -26.20 -41.99
C PHE A 11 -83.66 -25.39 -40.70
N ILE A 12 -84.70 -25.11 -39.92
CA ILE A 12 -84.60 -24.34 -38.66
C ILE A 12 -83.71 -25.05 -37.64
N LEU A 13 -83.87 -26.37 -37.46
CA LEU A 13 -83.17 -27.15 -36.44
C LEU A 13 -81.65 -27.28 -36.73
N PRO A 14 -81.21 -27.62 -37.97
CA PRO A 14 -79.79 -27.61 -38.32
C PRO A 14 -79.15 -26.21 -38.18
N THR A 15 -79.87 -25.15 -38.58
CA THR A 15 -79.33 -23.78 -38.52
C THR A 15 -79.20 -23.27 -37.08
N THR A 16 -80.16 -23.60 -36.21
CA THR A 16 -80.06 -23.27 -34.77
C THR A 16 -78.94 -24.04 -34.09
N VAL A 17 -78.73 -25.32 -34.43
CA VAL A 17 -77.59 -26.12 -33.93
C VAL A 17 -76.25 -25.54 -34.40
N ILE A 18 -76.12 -25.14 -35.67
CA ILE A 18 -74.90 -24.51 -36.18
C ILE A 18 -74.64 -23.15 -35.51
N LEU A 19 -75.67 -22.32 -35.33
CA LEU A 19 -75.55 -21.03 -34.66
C LEU A 19 -75.21 -21.16 -33.17
N THR A 20 -75.76 -22.19 -32.48
CA THR A 20 -75.38 -22.47 -31.08
C THR A 20 -73.97 -23.03 -30.97
N LEU A 21 -73.52 -23.89 -31.89
CA LEU A 21 -72.13 -24.37 -31.95
C LEU A 21 -71.15 -23.23 -32.28
N ALA A 22 -71.51 -22.34 -33.20
CA ALA A 22 -70.72 -21.15 -33.51
C ALA A 22 -70.65 -20.19 -32.32
N GLY A 23 -71.77 -19.93 -31.65
CA GLY A 23 -71.82 -19.14 -30.42
C GLY A 23 -70.99 -19.75 -29.28
N ALA A 24 -71.08 -21.07 -29.08
CA ALA A 24 -70.25 -21.80 -28.14
C ALA A 24 -68.76 -21.75 -28.50
N GLY A 25 -68.41 -21.80 -29.79
CA GLY A 25 -67.04 -21.67 -30.28
C GLY A 25 -66.42 -20.31 -29.99
N VAL A 26 -67.19 -19.22 -30.17
CA VAL A 26 -66.73 -17.86 -29.82
C VAL A 26 -66.53 -17.71 -28.31
N ILE A 27 -67.47 -18.21 -27.50
CA ILE A 27 -67.37 -18.18 -26.03
C ILE A 27 -66.17 -19.01 -25.55
N PHE A 28 -65.98 -20.22 -26.11
CA PHE A 28 -64.84 -21.08 -25.77
C PHE A 28 -63.51 -20.43 -26.16
N GLY A 29 -63.44 -19.79 -27.33
CA GLY A 29 -62.26 -19.04 -27.76
C GLY A 29 -61.92 -17.87 -26.83
N TYR A 30 -62.93 -17.13 -26.36
CA TYR A 30 -62.73 -16.08 -25.37
C TYR A 30 -62.28 -16.63 -24.01
N TYR A 31 -62.87 -17.73 -23.56
CA TYR A 31 -62.51 -18.39 -22.30
C TYR A 31 -61.06 -18.89 -22.31
N GLN A 32 -60.63 -19.53 -23.40
CA GLN A 32 -59.23 -19.95 -23.59
C GLN A 32 -58.27 -18.76 -23.59
N LYS A 33 -58.64 -17.65 -24.23
CA LYS A 33 -57.83 -16.43 -24.22
C LYS A 33 -57.72 -15.82 -22.82
N ALA A 34 -58.82 -15.75 -22.07
CA ALA A 34 -58.84 -15.22 -20.71
C ALA A 34 -57.97 -16.07 -19.76
N LEU A 35 -58.05 -17.40 -19.88
CA LEU A 35 -57.21 -18.32 -19.11
C LEU A 35 -55.72 -18.21 -19.47
N ALA A 36 -55.39 -18.07 -20.75
CA ALA A 36 -54.02 -17.87 -21.20
C ALA A 36 -53.42 -16.56 -20.65
N GLU A 37 -54.19 -15.48 -20.63
CA GLU A 37 -53.76 -14.20 -20.04
C GLU A 37 -53.62 -14.29 -18.51
N GLN A 38 -54.53 -15.00 -17.81
CA GLN A 38 -54.38 -15.23 -16.38
C GLN A 38 -53.08 -15.95 -16.05
N HIS A 39 -52.73 -17.02 -16.78
CA HIS A 39 -51.47 -17.72 -16.57
C HIS A 39 -50.24 -16.88 -16.90
N ARG A 40 -50.33 -16.06 -17.95
CA ARG A 40 -49.27 -15.12 -18.29
C ARG A 40 -49.02 -14.12 -17.15
N VAL A 41 -50.08 -13.62 -16.52
CA VAL A 41 -49.98 -12.72 -15.36
C VAL A 41 -49.39 -13.45 -14.14
N GLU A 42 -49.84 -14.67 -13.85
CA GLU A 42 -49.30 -15.47 -12.73
C GLU A 42 -47.82 -15.79 -12.91
N LEU A 43 -47.38 -16.14 -14.12
CA LEU A 43 -45.97 -16.34 -14.46
C LEU A 43 -45.15 -15.07 -14.25
N LYS A 44 -45.66 -13.91 -14.70
CA LYS A 44 -45.00 -12.63 -14.47
C LYS A 44 -44.89 -12.30 -12.98
N ILE A 45 -45.97 -12.49 -12.23
CA ILE A 45 -45.97 -12.26 -10.77
C ILE A 45 -44.95 -13.16 -10.09
N ALA A 46 -44.88 -14.44 -10.46
CA ALA A 46 -43.95 -15.38 -9.86
C ALA A 46 -42.49 -15.06 -10.19
N LYS A 47 -42.21 -14.63 -11.43
CA LYS A 47 -40.88 -14.13 -11.81
C LYS A 47 -40.49 -12.89 -11.00
N THR A 48 -41.40 -11.93 -10.88
CA THR A 48 -41.15 -10.75 -10.05
C THR A 48 -40.96 -11.12 -8.57
N LYS A 49 -41.74 -12.06 -8.03
CA LYS A 49 -41.56 -12.57 -6.66
C LYS A 49 -40.21 -13.28 -6.48
N ALA A 50 -39.80 -14.12 -7.44
CA ALA A 50 -38.49 -14.76 -7.42
C ALA A 50 -37.37 -13.71 -7.42
N LYS A 51 -37.47 -12.67 -8.25
CA LYS A 51 -36.52 -11.54 -8.24
C LYS A 51 -36.49 -10.80 -6.90
N TYR A 52 -37.65 -10.48 -6.32
CA TYR A 52 -37.71 -9.83 -5.01
C TYR A 52 -37.13 -10.71 -3.90
N ASN A 53 -37.43 -12.01 -3.90
CA ASN A 53 -36.84 -12.95 -2.93
C ASN A 53 -35.31 -12.96 -3.06
N ALA A 54 -34.77 -12.96 -4.29
CA ALA A 54 -33.32 -12.87 -4.51
C ALA A 54 -32.73 -11.54 -3.98
N THR A 55 -33.41 -10.40 -4.18
CA THR A 55 -32.97 -9.12 -3.60
C THR A 55 -33.00 -9.12 -2.07
N SER A 56 -34.03 -9.72 -1.47
CA SER A 56 -34.12 -9.85 -0.01
C SER A 56 -33.01 -10.73 0.55
N GLY A 57 -32.67 -11.84 -0.13
CA GLY A 57 -31.55 -12.68 0.26
C GLY A 57 -30.21 -11.93 0.29
N LEU A 58 -29.98 -11.05 -0.68
CA LEU A 58 -28.81 -10.16 -0.67
C LEU A 58 -28.86 -9.15 0.48
N ALA A 59 -30.01 -8.49 0.69
CA ALA A 59 -30.15 -7.49 1.74
C ALA A 59 -29.94 -8.07 3.15
N PHE A 60 -30.51 -9.25 3.44
CA PHE A 60 -30.44 -9.84 4.78
C PHE A 60 -29.10 -10.53 5.07
N LYS A 61 -28.47 -11.17 4.08
CA LYS A 61 -27.28 -12.00 4.31
C LYS A 61 -25.98 -11.39 3.78
N ALA A 62 -26.06 -10.52 2.77
CA ALA A 62 -24.88 -9.98 2.10
C ALA A 62 -24.58 -8.52 2.42
N TYR A 63 -25.49 -7.77 3.04
CA TYR A 63 -25.30 -6.34 3.31
C TYR A 63 -24.05 -6.06 4.15
N GLU A 64 -23.91 -6.71 5.30
CA GLU A 64 -22.76 -6.52 6.19
C GLU A 64 -21.45 -6.87 5.49
N ASP A 65 -21.36 -8.04 4.84
CA ASP A 65 -20.14 -8.45 4.13
C ASP A 65 -19.82 -7.58 2.89
N LEU A 66 -20.83 -6.97 2.26
CA LEU A 66 -20.64 -6.09 1.11
C LEU A 66 -20.14 -4.72 1.55
N PHE A 67 -20.69 -4.15 2.62
CA PHE A 67 -20.51 -2.74 2.97
C PHE A 67 -19.74 -2.50 4.28
N LEU A 68 -19.68 -3.48 5.19
CA LEU A 68 -18.87 -3.43 6.41
C LEU A 68 -17.58 -4.22 6.19
N GLU A 69 -16.45 -3.55 6.22
CA GLU A 69 -15.16 -4.12 5.80
C GLU A 69 -14.61 -5.24 6.70
N GLN A 70 -15.15 -5.40 7.91
CA GLN A 70 -14.50 -6.18 8.96
C GLN A 70 -14.58 -7.71 8.81
N VAL A 71 -15.35 -8.26 7.86
CA VAL A 71 -15.77 -9.68 7.97
C VAL A 71 -15.10 -10.64 6.98
N MET A 72 -14.38 -10.16 5.95
CA MET A 72 -13.73 -11.05 4.98
C MET A 72 -12.24 -11.24 5.30
N ASN A 73 -11.96 -12.07 6.30
CA ASN A 73 -10.60 -12.47 6.67
C ASN A 73 -9.86 -13.10 5.47
N SER A 74 -8.86 -12.36 4.98
CA SER A 74 -7.47 -12.79 4.74
C SER A 74 -7.20 -14.07 3.93
N ASN A 75 -7.97 -14.38 2.89
CA ASN A 75 -7.54 -15.34 1.86
C ASN A 75 -8.01 -14.90 0.48
N ALA A 76 -7.12 -14.98 -0.51
CA ALA A 76 -7.48 -14.79 -1.90
C ALA A 76 -8.53 -15.85 -2.28
N ASP A 77 -9.73 -15.39 -2.60
CA ASP A 77 -10.88 -16.21 -3.04
C ASP A 77 -11.78 -16.83 -1.95
N THR A 78 -11.97 -16.16 -0.80
CA THR A 78 -13.06 -16.53 0.12
C THR A 78 -14.43 -16.26 -0.52
N ILE A 79 -15.14 -17.33 -0.86
CA ILE A 79 -16.56 -17.29 -1.19
C ILE A 79 -17.34 -17.60 0.09
N LYS A 80 -17.96 -16.59 0.69
CA LYS A 80 -18.95 -16.86 1.73
C LYS A 80 -20.25 -17.29 1.08
N ARG A 81 -20.84 -18.37 1.60
CA ARG A 81 -22.13 -18.89 1.16
C ARG A 81 -23.08 -18.89 2.34
N TYR A 82 -24.26 -18.34 2.14
CA TYR A 82 -25.33 -18.38 3.12
C TYR A 82 -26.45 -19.28 2.60
N ASN A 83 -26.98 -20.08 3.52
CA ASN A 83 -28.13 -20.92 3.24
C ASN A 83 -29.38 -20.07 3.08
N GLY A 84 -30.26 -20.52 2.19
CA GLY A 84 -31.55 -19.92 1.95
C GLY A 84 -32.54 -19.99 3.11
N GLU A 85 -33.48 -19.05 3.12
CA GLU A 85 -34.63 -19.05 4.02
C GLU A 85 -35.95 -18.92 3.24
N TYR A 86 -37.02 -19.44 3.82
CA TYR A 86 -38.37 -19.34 3.27
C TYR A 86 -39.05 -18.07 3.77
N ILE A 87 -39.59 -17.29 2.83
CA ILE A 87 -40.36 -16.08 3.10
C ILE A 87 -41.84 -16.39 2.90
N ASN A 88 -42.59 -16.27 4.00
CA ASN A 88 -44.02 -16.58 4.03
C ASN A 88 -44.79 -15.82 2.93
N ARG A 89 -45.59 -16.56 2.15
CA ARG A 89 -46.42 -16.08 1.01
C ARG A 89 -45.65 -15.51 -0.20
N MET A 90 -44.33 -15.50 -0.19
CA MET A 90 -43.51 -15.01 -1.31
C MET A 90 -42.70 -16.12 -2.01
N GLY A 91 -42.14 -17.06 -1.26
CA GLY A 91 -41.27 -18.12 -1.80
C GLY A 91 -40.02 -18.29 -0.94
N SER A 92 -38.86 -18.55 -1.54
CA SER A 92 -37.58 -18.63 -0.83
C SER A 92 -36.47 -17.93 -1.59
N TYR A 93 -35.36 -17.67 -0.92
CA TYR A 93 -34.08 -17.37 -1.56
C TYR A 93 -33.09 -18.46 -1.16
N ASP A 94 -32.06 -18.69 -1.97
CA ASP A 94 -30.96 -19.61 -1.67
C ASP A 94 -29.69 -19.22 -2.42
N SER A 95 -28.59 -19.91 -2.12
CA SER A 95 -27.30 -19.77 -2.81
C SER A 95 -26.78 -18.33 -2.80
N VAL A 96 -26.98 -17.62 -1.68
CA VAL A 96 -26.41 -16.28 -1.49
C VAL A 96 -24.90 -16.46 -1.37
N SER A 97 -24.16 -15.85 -2.28
CA SER A 97 -22.70 -15.94 -2.31
C SER A 97 -22.07 -14.58 -2.49
N ILE A 98 -20.96 -14.35 -1.80
CA ILE A 98 -20.19 -13.10 -1.85
C ILE A 98 -18.76 -13.45 -2.18
N ARG A 99 -18.19 -12.72 -3.13
CA ARG A 99 -16.83 -12.92 -3.61
C ARG A 99 -16.14 -11.58 -3.84
N ILE A 100 -14.88 -11.49 -3.43
CA ILE A 100 -13.97 -10.39 -3.79
C ILE A 100 -13.22 -10.77 -5.07
N ARG A 101 -13.16 -9.85 -6.03
CA ARG A 101 -12.38 -10.05 -7.26
C ARG A 101 -11.76 -8.73 -7.74
N LYS A 102 -10.75 -8.82 -8.61
CA LYS A 102 -10.21 -7.66 -9.33
C LYS A 102 -11.13 -7.24 -10.47
N ASN A 103 -11.36 -5.94 -10.62
CA ASN A 103 -12.02 -5.35 -11.77
C ASN A 103 -11.03 -5.22 -12.97
N LYS A 104 -11.47 -4.60 -14.07
CA LYS A 104 -10.61 -4.37 -15.24
C LYS A 104 -9.48 -3.35 -14.99
N THR A 105 -9.62 -2.46 -14.02
CA THR A 105 -8.60 -1.47 -13.67
C THR A 105 -7.56 -2.02 -12.68
N GLY A 106 -7.79 -3.21 -12.12
CA GLY A 106 -6.89 -3.87 -11.16
C GLY A 106 -7.27 -3.61 -9.70
N GLN A 107 -8.39 -2.95 -9.41
CA GLN A 107 -8.89 -2.68 -8.06
C GLN A 107 -9.82 -3.79 -7.55
N LEU A 108 -9.89 -3.96 -6.23
CA LEU A 108 -10.78 -4.94 -5.60
C LEU A 108 -12.23 -4.44 -5.63
N ILE A 109 -13.13 -5.30 -6.06
CA ILE A 109 -14.58 -5.08 -6.02
C ILE A 109 -15.26 -6.28 -5.37
N ARG A 110 -16.36 -6.03 -4.68
CA ARG A 110 -17.18 -7.07 -4.06
C ARG A 110 -18.34 -7.38 -4.99
N VAL A 111 -18.60 -8.67 -5.19
CA VAL A 111 -19.71 -9.16 -6.00
C VAL A 111 -20.52 -10.13 -5.16
N ALA A 112 -21.79 -9.80 -4.96
CA ALA A 112 -22.75 -10.70 -4.35
C ALA A 112 -23.74 -11.21 -5.39
N LYS A 113 -24.17 -12.46 -5.23
CA LYS A 113 -25.18 -13.13 -6.05
C LYS A 113 -26.16 -13.87 -5.16
N SER A 114 -27.44 -13.83 -5.51
CA SER A 114 -28.48 -14.62 -4.86
C SER A 114 -29.44 -15.18 -5.90
N LYS A 115 -30.02 -16.34 -5.60
CA LYS A 115 -31.12 -16.92 -6.35
C LYS A 115 -32.39 -16.85 -5.52
N GLY A 116 -33.48 -16.45 -6.14
CA GLY A 116 -34.80 -16.44 -5.54
C GLY A 116 -35.72 -17.40 -6.27
N PHE A 117 -36.65 -17.97 -5.52
CA PHE A 117 -37.57 -19.00 -5.97
C PHE A 117 -38.99 -18.60 -5.63
N SER A 118 -39.92 -18.82 -6.57
CA SER A 118 -41.36 -18.64 -6.34
C SER A 118 -42.14 -19.77 -6.99
N GLU A 119 -43.21 -20.19 -6.33
CA GLU A 119 -44.03 -21.31 -6.76
C GLU A 119 -45.18 -20.83 -7.67
N VAL A 120 -45.36 -21.50 -8.82
CA VAL A 120 -46.49 -21.27 -9.74
C VAL A 120 -47.39 -22.49 -9.73
N LYS A 121 -48.69 -22.29 -9.51
CA LYS A 121 -49.69 -23.35 -9.59
C LYS A 121 -50.00 -23.64 -11.07
N THR A 122 -50.01 -24.92 -11.43
CA THR A 122 -50.37 -25.35 -12.80
C THR A 122 -51.87 -25.22 -13.06
N PHE A 123 -52.23 -25.05 -14.35
CA PHE A 123 -53.60 -24.87 -14.87
C PHE A 123 -54.63 -25.89 -14.34
N TRP A 124 -54.21 -27.10 -13.97
CA TRP A 124 -55.09 -28.17 -13.52
C TRP A 124 -55.10 -28.39 -11.99
N GLY A 125 -54.49 -27.51 -11.20
CA GLY A 125 -54.55 -27.53 -9.73
C GLY A 125 -53.80 -28.68 -9.04
N ASN A 126 -53.28 -29.66 -9.78
CA ASN A 126 -52.63 -30.86 -9.24
C ASN A 126 -51.09 -30.84 -9.26
N GLY A 127 -50.47 -29.71 -9.61
CA GLY A 127 -49.02 -29.57 -9.59
C GLY A 127 -48.59 -28.12 -9.47
N SER A 128 -47.40 -27.91 -8.93
CA SER A 128 -46.72 -26.63 -8.93
C SER A 128 -45.33 -26.81 -9.53
N PHE A 129 -44.81 -25.75 -10.15
CA PHE A 129 -43.42 -25.70 -10.56
C PHE A 129 -42.75 -24.48 -9.94
N MET A 130 -41.48 -24.65 -9.57
CA MET A 130 -40.66 -23.58 -9.01
C MET A 130 -40.03 -22.79 -10.14
N LEU A 131 -40.21 -21.47 -10.10
CA LEU A 131 -39.56 -20.54 -11.01
C LEU A 131 -38.40 -19.88 -10.27
N GLU A 132 -37.21 -19.91 -10.88
CA GLU A 132 -36.01 -19.25 -10.35
C GLU A 132 -35.73 -17.92 -11.07
N ASP A 133 -35.22 -16.95 -10.33
CA ASP A 133 -34.59 -15.75 -10.86
C ASP A 133 -33.35 -15.42 -10.03
N SER A 134 -32.42 -14.64 -10.57
CA SER A 134 -31.15 -14.34 -9.88
C SER A 134 -30.82 -12.85 -9.95
N VAL A 135 -30.24 -12.33 -8.87
CA VAL A 135 -29.79 -10.95 -8.78
C VAL A 135 -28.32 -10.92 -8.38
N SER A 136 -27.57 -9.99 -8.97
CA SER A 136 -26.19 -9.71 -8.57
C SER A 136 -25.97 -8.23 -8.31
N ILE A 137 -25.26 -7.93 -7.24
CA ILE A 137 -24.81 -6.57 -6.89
C ILE A 137 -23.29 -6.54 -7.00
N ILE A 138 -22.77 -5.47 -7.59
CA ILE A 138 -21.34 -5.21 -7.71
C ILE A 138 -21.07 -3.85 -7.07
N THR A 139 -20.11 -3.79 -6.15
CA THR A 139 -19.69 -2.52 -5.56
C THR A 139 -18.82 -1.74 -6.54
N GLU A 140 -18.91 -0.42 -6.48
CA GLU A 140 -17.93 0.43 -7.16
C GLU A 140 -16.62 0.44 -6.36
N PRO A 141 -15.47 0.58 -7.03
CA PRO A 141 -14.21 0.77 -6.32
C PRO A 141 -14.27 2.08 -5.55
N GLN A 142 -13.80 2.05 -4.30
CA GLN A 142 -13.68 3.26 -3.48
C GLN A 142 -12.57 4.17 -4.01
N LYS A 143 -12.66 5.47 -3.68
CA LYS A 143 -11.60 6.44 -3.95
C LYS A 143 -10.30 5.96 -3.30
N THR A 144 -9.21 5.94 -4.04
CA THR A 144 -7.92 5.47 -3.51
C THR A 144 -7.14 6.62 -2.86
N LEU A 145 -6.12 6.27 -2.08
CA LEU A 145 -5.16 7.24 -1.57
C LEU A 145 -4.37 7.96 -2.68
N ALA A 146 -4.44 7.49 -3.94
CA ALA A 146 -3.72 8.08 -5.06
C ALA A 146 -4.15 9.52 -5.42
N THR A 147 -5.25 9.99 -4.83
CA THR A 147 -5.78 11.34 -5.10
C THR A 147 -5.02 12.44 -4.39
N TYR A 148 -4.28 12.11 -3.34
CA TYR A 148 -3.53 13.07 -2.56
C TYR A 148 -2.18 13.36 -3.20
N LEU A 149 -1.80 14.63 -3.29
CA LEU A 149 -0.39 14.98 -3.45
C LEU A 149 0.35 14.73 -2.14
N TYR A 150 -0.29 15.09 -1.02
CA TYR A 150 0.32 15.04 0.29
C TYR A 150 -0.73 14.68 1.33
N LEU A 151 -0.52 13.57 2.03
CA LEU A 151 -1.30 13.16 3.19
C LEU A 151 -0.37 12.63 4.28
N THR A 152 -0.49 13.18 5.47
CA THR A 152 0.33 12.73 6.61
C THR A 152 -0.56 12.48 7.83
N ALA A 153 -0.38 11.34 8.51
CA ALA A 153 -1.12 11.04 9.74
C ALA A 153 -0.66 11.91 10.93
N SER A 154 0.63 12.24 10.99
CA SER A 154 1.22 13.14 11.98
C SER A 154 2.37 13.93 11.37
N GLU A 155 2.30 15.26 11.45
CA GLU A 155 3.35 16.17 10.96
C GLU A 155 4.65 16.14 11.77
N LYS A 156 4.69 15.33 12.83
CA LYS A 156 5.93 15.06 13.58
C LYS A 156 6.90 14.22 12.74
N ALA A 157 8.17 14.36 13.04
CA ALA A 157 9.24 13.74 12.28
C ALA A 157 9.27 12.21 12.41
N GLY A 158 9.59 11.50 11.33
CA GLY A 158 9.73 10.04 11.38
C GLY A 158 10.58 9.42 10.30
N GLY A 159 10.64 8.08 10.38
CA GLY A 159 11.32 7.20 9.44
C GLY A 159 12.80 7.45 9.21
N ALA A 160 13.52 8.15 10.10
CA ALA A 160 14.95 8.40 9.94
C ALA A 160 15.58 8.74 11.30
N PRO A 161 16.90 8.53 11.49
CA PRO A 161 17.56 8.77 12.76
C PRO A 161 17.50 10.25 13.18
N GLN A 162 17.68 10.54 14.47
CA GLN A 162 17.65 11.92 15.00
C GLN A 162 16.31 12.62 14.75
N THR A 163 15.21 11.87 14.79
CA THR A 163 13.82 12.37 14.71
C THR A 163 13.18 12.51 16.09
N ILE A 164 13.81 12.01 17.15
CA ILE A 164 13.35 12.12 18.54
C ILE A 164 14.27 13.09 19.30
N GLU A 165 13.69 13.83 20.23
CA GLU A 165 14.37 14.71 21.17
C GLU A 165 13.65 14.66 22.53
N ASN A 166 14.39 14.33 23.60
CA ASN A 166 13.83 14.20 24.96
C ASN A 166 12.62 13.25 25.02
N GLY A 167 12.64 12.16 24.25
CA GLY A 167 11.57 11.16 24.19
C GLY A 167 10.36 11.53 23.33
N ASN A 168 10.33 12.72 22.73
CA ASN A 168 9.25 13.16 21.84
C ASN A 168 9.73 13.28 20.39
N ARG A 169 8.87 12.98 19.43
CA ARG A 169 9.18 13.22 18.01
C ARG A 169 9.31 14.73 17.76
N ARG A 170 10.37 15.11 17.05
CA ARG A 170 10.67 16.48 16.65
C ARG A 170 9.57 17.01 15.73
N GLU A 171 9.40 18.32 15.76
CA GLU A 171 8.55 19.03 14.83
C GLU A 171 9.28 19.29 13.51
N VAL A 172 8.56 19.22 12.41
CA VAL A 172 9.07 19.55 11.08
C VAL A 172 8.29 20.75 10.57
N THR A 173 8.99 21.78 10.12
CA THR A 173 8.36 23.00 9.62
C THR A 173 8.32 23.03 8.09
N PHE A 174 7.36 23.74 7.51
CA PHE A 174 7.34 24.05 6.08
C PHE A 174 8.01 25.40 5.83
N GLY A 175 8.95 25.42 4.90
CA GLY A 175 9.70 26.64 4.56
C GLY A 175 9.50 27.06 3.11
N SER A 176 10.16 28.16 2.72
CA SER A 176 10.15 28.69 1.35
C SER A 176 10.66 27.71 0.28
N GLY A 177 11.41 26.66 0.68
CA GLY A 177 11.92 25.62 -0.21
C GLY A 177 10.98 24.42 -0.39
N ASP A 178 9.87 24.32 0.35
CA ASP A 178 8.90 23.24 0.16
C ASP A 178 7.93 23.63 -0.97
N ASN A 179 8.07 22.97 -2.13
CA ASN A 179 7.24 23.21 -3.29
C ASN A 179 6.28 22.04 -3.54
N LEU A 180 4.98 22.28 -3.33
CA LEU A 180 3.89 21.34 -3.50
C LEU A 180 2.90 21.89 -4.55
N ASN A 181 2.98 21.35 -5.77
CA ASN A 181 2.22 21.85 -6.92
C ASN A 181 1.02 20.94 -7.24
N ALA A 182 -0.18 21.52 -7.21
CA ALA A 182 -1.45 20.86 -7.57
C ALA A 182 -1.82 19.65 -6.68
N GLY A 183 -3.01 19.09 -6.88
CA GLY A 183 -3.49 17.93 -6.11
C GLY A 183 -4.05 18.25 -4.72
N ASP A 184 -4.63 17.22 -4.10
CA ASP A 184 -5.27 17.32 -2.79
C ASP A 184 -4.19 17.27 -1.69
N ILE A 185 -4.20 18.24 -0.77
CA ILE A 185 -3.27 18.31 0.36
C ILE A 185 -4.10 18.19 1.64
N GLN A 186 -3.83 17.15 2.43
CA GLN A 186 -4.50 16.93 3.71
C GLN A 186 -3.50 16.52 4.78
N THR A 187 -3.79 16.82 6.04
CA THR A 187 -3.02 16.30 7.18
C THR A 187 -3.95 15.96 8.33
N ASN A 188 -3.71 14.83 9.01
CA ASN A 188 -4.42 14.49 10.24
C ASN A 188 -3.82 15.21 11.47
N GLY A 189 -2.60 15.74 11.36
CA GLY A 189 -1.93 16.51 12.41
C GLY A 189 -1.84 18.00 12.09
N GLN A 190 -1.33 18.79 13.04
CA GLN A 190 -1.12 20.23 12.85
C GLN A 190 0.07 20.53 11.95
N LEU A 191 -0.15 21.30 10.87
CA LEU A 191 0.93 21.87 10.05
C LEU A 191 1.65 22.96 10.83
N VAL A 192 2.97 23.03 10.70
CA VAL A 192 3.78 24.10 11.31
C VAL A 192 4.63 24.76 10.24
N MET A 193 4.56 26.09 10.15
CA MET A 193 5.36 26.89 9.21
C MET A 193 6.69 27.32 9.85
N SER A 194 7.69 27.56 9.01
CA SER A 194 9.02 27.98 9.45
C SER A 194 9.06 29.46 9.78
N ASP A 195 9.87 29.80 10.79
CA ASP A 195 10.22 31.19 11.11
C ASP A 195 11.15 31.82 10.05
N PHE A 196 11.79 31.01 9.19
CA PHE A 196 12.81 31.42 8.23
C PHE A 196 12.31 31.35 6.77
N GLY A 197 11.09 31.81 6.55
CA GLY A 197 10.46 31.94 5.23
C GLY A 197 9.24 31.04 5.06
N CYS A 198 8.27 31.52 4.30
CA CYS A 198 6.96 30.89 4.21
C CYS A 198 6.78 30.07 2.94
N PRO A 199 6.15 28.89 3.03
CA PRO A 199 5.70 28.16 1.84
C PRO A 199 4.51 28.86 1.18
N THR A 200 4.18 28.44 -0.04
CA THR A 200 2.97 28.86 -0.74
C THR A 200 2.21 27.64 -1.26
N PHE A 201 1.00 27.44 -0.77
CA PHE A 201 0.06 26.43 -1.24
C PHE A 201 -0.94 27.06 -2.19
N THR A 202 -0.88 26.67 -3.47
CA THR A 202 -1.80 27.19 -4.50
C THR A 202 -3.13 26.44 -4.54
N THR A 203 -3.20 25.25 -3.95
CA THR A 203 -4.41 24.45 -3.80
C THR A 203 -5.02 24.62 -2.41
N THR A 204 -6.29 24.25 -2.27
CA THR A 204 -6.96 24.19 -0.98
C THR A 204 -6.27 23.15 -0.09
N VAL A 205 -5.94 23.54 1.13
CA VAL A 205 -5.36 22.65 2.14
C VAL A 205 -6.45 22.20 3.08
N THR A 206 -6.62 20.89 3.22
CA THR A 206 -7.61 20.29 4.11
C THR A 206 -6.96 19.98 5.46
N VAL A 207 -7.49 20.57 6.52
CA VAL A 207 -7.14 20.22 7.90
C VAL A 207 -8.18 19.29 8.50
N THR A 208 -7.81 18.57 9.55
CA THR A 208 -8.72 17.60 10.16
C THR A 208 -9.23 18.02 11.51
N GLU A 209 -10.42 17.50 11.82
CA GLU A 209 -11.01 17.50 13.14
C GLU A 209 -10.34 16.43 14.02
N GLN A 210 -10.04 16.77 15.26
CA GLN A 210 -9.56 15.88 16.31
C GLN A 210 -10.54 15.92 17.48
N CYS A 211 -10.70 14.80 18.19
CA CYS A 211 -11.43 14.80 19.45
C CYS A 211 -10.49 15.00 20.62
N VAL A 212 -10.76 16.05 21.40
CA VAL A 212 -10.02 16.40 22.60
C VAL A 212 -10.85 16.00 23.80
N GLN A 213 -10.26 15.24 24.73
CA GLN A 213 -10.93 14.90 25.98
C GLN A 213 -10.83 16.08 26.95
N ASN A 214 -11.97 16.56 27.39
CA ASN A 214 -12.08 17.59 28.41
C ASN A 214 -11.74 17.05 29.80
N PRO A 215 -11.32 17.91 30.75
CA PRO A 215 -11.03 17.51 32.13
C PRO A 215 -12.21 16.84 32.87
N ASP A 216 -13.43 17.01 32.38
CA ASP A 216 -14.66 16.42 32.92
C ASP A 216 -14.99 15.03 32.31
N GLY A 217 -14.14 14.53 31.40
CA GLY A 217 -14.32 13.25 30.72
C GLY A 217 -15.21 13.30 29.46
N THR A 218 -15.72 14.48 29.08
CA THR A 218 -16.41 14.69 27.80
C THR A 218 -15.40 14.83 26.65
N TYR A 219 -15.86 14.73 25.40
CA TYR A 219 -15.02 14.93 24.22
C TYR A 219 -15.58 16.09 23.41
N ASP A 220 -14.71 17.01 22.99
CA ASP A 220 -15.03 18.13 22.09
C ASP A 220 -14.22 18.03 20.79
N THR A 221 -14.85 18.41 19.68
CA THR A 221 -14.19 18.40 18.37
C THR A 221 -13.42 19.70 18.20
N GLU A 222 -12.11 19.61 18.05
CA GLU A 222 -11.24 20.74 17.74
C GLU A 222 -10.65 20.56 16.33
N VAL A 223 -10.47 21.65 15.60
CA VAL A 223 -9.83 21.61 14.27
C VAL A 223 -8.34 21.84 14.44
N ASN A 224 -7.51 21.02 13.79
CA ASN A 224 -6.06 21.15 13.75
C ASN A 224 -5.62 22.33 12.87
N TYR A 225 -5.89 23.56 13.31
CA TYR A 225 -5.48 24.75 12.58
C TYR A 225 -3.95 24.84 12.47
N PRO A 226 -3.42 25.25 11.30
CA PRO A 226 -1.97 25.38 11.09
C PRO A 226 -1.34 26.40 12.05
N ASP A 227 -0.18 26.07 12.59
CA ASP A 227 0.71 27.05 13.23
C ASP A 227 1.48 27.81 12.15
N LEU A 228 1.20 29.11 12.04
CA LEU A 228 1.77 29.96 11.02
C LEU A 228 3.16 30.49 11.36
N GLY A 229 3.65 30.37 12.61
CA GLY A 229 4.91 31.00 13.02
C GLY A 229 4.95 32.49 12.66
N PHE A 230 5.97 32.92 11.90
CA PHE A 230 6.08 34.30 11.37
C PHE A 230 5.32 34.55 10.06
N CYS A 231 4.61 33.57 9.53
CA CYS A 231 3.89 33.66 8.26
C CYS A 231 2.47 34.19 8.43
N ASN A 232 1.89 34.67 7.32
CA ASN A 232 0.50 35.09 7.25
C ASN A 232 -0.33 34.06 6.47
N GLU A 233 -1.55 33.77 6.94
CA GLU A 233 -2.49 32.85 6.29
C GLU A 233 -2.71 33.16 4.80
N ASN A 234 -2.94 34.43 4.44
CA ASN A 234 -3.18 34.84 3.05
C ASN A 234 -1.95 34.69 2.14
N GLN A 235 -0.75 34.66 2.73
CA GLN A 235 0.49 34.42 1.98
C GLN A 235 0.68 32.92 1.75
N VAL A 236 0.36 32.11 2.76
CA VAL A 236 0.59 30.66 2.76
C VAL A 236 -0.49 29.92 1.97
N PHE A 237 -1.76 30.23 2.22
CA PHE A 237 -2.89 29.53 1.61
C PHE A 237 -3.56 30.41 0.55
N GLN A 238 -3.31 30.07 -0.71
CA GLN A 238 -3.81 30.81 -1.88
C GLN A 238 -4.88 30.04 -2.66
N GLY A 239 -5.32 28.89 -2.15
CA GLY A 239 -6.40 28.09 -2.71
C GLY A 239 -7.77 28.75 -2.63
N SER A 240 -8.77 28.15 -3.29
CA SER A 240 -10.17 28.62 -3.24
C SER A 240 -11.12 27.45 -2.97
N PRO A 241 -11.64 27.29 -1.73
CA PRO A 241 -11.33 28.07 -0.53
C PRO A 241 -9.87 27.89 -0.05
N PRO A 242 -9.30 28.78 0.77
CA PRO A 242 -7.90 28.64 1.24
C PRO A 242 -7.68 27.39 2.09
N LEU A 243 -8.58 27.15 3.04
CA LEU A 243 -8.62 26.00 3.93
C LEU A 243 -9.97 25.29 3.83
N ASP A 244 -9.95 23.98 4.00
CA ASP A 244 -11.14 23.12 4.13
C ASP A 244 -10.99 22.18 5.33
N THR A 245 -12.09 21.62 5.82
CA THR A 245 -12.10 20.74 6.99
C THR A 245 -12.76 19.40 6.65
N LEU A 246 -12.04 18.30 6.84
CA LEU A 246 -12.55 16.93 6.67
C LEU A 246 -12.16 16.03 7.85
N PRO A 247 -12.84 14.89 8.07
CA PRO A 247 -12.40 13.90 9.05
C PRO A 247 -11.00 13.33 8.74
N PRO A 248 -10.29 12.81 9.76
CA PRO A 248 -8.98 12.19 9.57
C PRO A 248 -9.06 10.93 8.71
N VAL A 249 -8.07 10.77 7.81
CA VAL A 249 -7.94 9.58 6.95
C VAL A 249 -7.24 8.46 7.72
N CYS A 250 -7.76 7.25 7.62
CA CYS A 250 -7.24 6.09 8.32
C CYS A 250 -6.03 5.47 7.59
N LEU A 251 -4.89 5.43 8.28
CA LEU A 251 -3.61 4.95 7.76
C LEU A 251 -2.97 3.96 8.75
N PRO A 252 -2.75 2.68 8.39
CA PRO A 252 -3.19 2.01 7.15
C PRO A 252 -4.71 1.78 7.12
N PRO A 253 -5.33 1.69 5.94
CA PRO A 253 -6.73 1.33 5.84
C PRO A 253 -6.94 -0.18 6.14
N PRO A 254 -8.09 -0.59 6.68
CA PRO A 254 -8.33 -1.96 7.11
C PRO A 254 -8.16 -3.02 6.00
N SER A 255 -8.39 -2.67 4.73
CA SER A 255 -8.28 -3.64 3.64
C SER A 255 -6.84 -3.86 3.14
N PHE A 256 -5.84 -3.15 3.67
CA PHE A 256 -4.46 -3.22 3.17
C PHE A 256 -3.91 -4.66 3.11
N ASP A 257 -4.13 -5.46 4.16
CA ASP A 257 -3.72 -6.87 4.19
C ASP A 257 -4.40 -7.71 3.10
N SER A 258 -5.65 -7.41 2.78
CA SER A 258 -6.36 -8.08 1.69
C SER A 258 -5.71 -7.76 0.34
N LYS A 259 -5.20 -6.55 0.13
CA LYS A 259 -4.55 -6.18 -1.15
C LYS A 259 -3.27 -6.98 -1.38
N LYS A 260 -2.47 -7.19 -0.34
CA LYS A 260 -1.29 -8.07 -0.39
C LYS A 260 -1.67 -9.49 -0.83
N ALA A 261 -2.74 -10.04 -0.26
CA ALA A 261 -3.20 -11.39 -0.60
C ALA A 261 -3.57 -11.57 -2.09
N PHE A 262 -4.12 -10.52 -2.75
CA PHE A 262 -4.58 -10.54 -4.15
C PHE A 262 -3.54 -10.11 -5.19
N ALA A 263 -2.29 -9.85 -4.78
CA ALA A 263 -1.18 -9.48 -5.67
C ALA A 263 -0.99 -10.49 -6.82
N ASP A 264 -0.58 -10.00 -7.99
CA ASP A 264 -0.40 -10.81 -9.21
C ASP A 264 0.92 -11.58 -9.20
N VAL A 265 1.98 -10.94 -8.72
CA VAL A 265 3.31 -11.52 -8.59
C VAL A 265 3.67 -11.47 -7.10
N LYS A 266 4.09 -12.60 -6.54
CA LYS A 266 4.52 -12.73 -5.15
C LYS A 266 5.94 -13.24 -5.11
N LEU A 267 6.84 -12.45 -4.54
CA LEU A 267 8.26 -12.77 -4.42
C LEU A 267 8.57 -13.02 -2.95
N ASN A 268 8.74 -14.30 -2.58
CA ASN A 268 8.88 -14.71 -1.19
C ASN A 268 10.31 -14.56 -0.68
N SER A 269 10.59 -13.54 0.13
CA SER A 269 11.92 -13.29 0.70
C SER A 269 12.21 -14.09 1.98
N THR A 270 11.23 -14.85 2.48
CA THR A 270 11.36 -15.65 3.70
C THR A 270 11.87 -17.08 3.47
N GLU A 271 12.02 -17.51 2.21
CA GLU A 271 12.35 -18.90 1.87
C GLU A 271 13.73 -19.36 2.37
N LEU A 272 14.66 -18.43 2.61
CA LEU A 272 15.99 -18.70 3.16
C LEU A 272 16.08 -18.47 4.68
N LEU A 273 14.96 -18.15 5.34
CA LEU A 273 14.86 -18.09 6.80
C LEU A 273 14.65 -19.51 7.33
N LYS A 274 15.75 -20.13 7.74
CA LYS A 274 15.78 -21.49 8.25
C LYS A 274 15.64 -21.45 9.76
N TYR A 275 14.44 -21.11 10.24
CA TYR A 275 14.04 -20.97 11.66
C TYR A 275 14.22 -22.27 12.49
N SER A 276 15.43 -22.80 12.57
CA SER A 276 15.77 -24.04 13.23
C SER A 276 16.65 -23.76 14.44
N PRO A 277 16.30 -24.29 15.62
CA PRO A 277 17.19 -24.30 16.78
C PRO A 277 18.37 -25.28 16.65
N PHE A 278 18.52 -26.00 15.53
CA PHE A 278 19.48 -27.12 15.40
C PHE A 278 20.32 -27.10 14.12
N GLY A 279 20.92 -25.95 13.78
CA GLY A 279 22.09 -25.95 12.86
C GLY A 279 21.95 -25.20 11.54
N SER A 280 20.76 -24.73 11.17
CA SER A 280 20.60 -23.88 9.98
C SER A 280 20.56 -22.41 10.38
N LYS A 281 21.40 -21.59 9.73
CA LYS A 281 21.46 -20.15 9.93
C LYS A 281 20.52 -19.45 8.95
N ASP A 282 19.92 -18.35 9.39
CA ASP A 282 19.06 -17.54 8.54
C ASP A 282 19.91 -16.79 7.51
N THR A 283 19.38 -16.64 6.30
CA THR A 283 19.95 -15.81 5.25
C THR A 283 18.85 -14.94 4.67
N LEU A 284 19.16 -13.67 4.43
CA LEU A 284 18.19 -12.69 3.96
C LEU A 284 18.20 -12.62 2.44
N ILE A 285 17.09 -12.18 1.85
CA ILE A 285 16.95 -11.98 0.41
C ILE A 285 16.71 -10.50 0.13
N MET A 286 17.52 -9.92 -0.74
CA MET A 286 17.30 -8.60 -1.33
C MET A 286 16.66 -8.78 -2.70
N THR A 287 15.58 -8.05 -2.97
CA THR A 287 14.91 -8.08 -4.28
C THR A 287 15.14 -6.76 -5.01
N GLU A 288 15.57 -6.80 -6.26
CA GLU A 288 15.54 -5.64 -7.18
C GLU A 288 14.41 -5.82 -8.18
N ILE A 289 13.65 -4.74 -8.38
CA ILE A 289 12.70 -4.58 -9.47
C ILE A 289 13.22 -3.49 -10.40
N GLN A 290 13.66 -3.89 -11.59
CA GLN A 290 14.09 -2.98 -12.64
C GLN A 290 13.04 -2.93 -13.76
N PHE A 291 12.44 -1.76 -13.97
CA PHE A 291 11.50 -1.54 -15.06
C PHE A 291 12.21 -1.26 -16.38
N VAL A 292 11.63 -1.76 -17.48
CA VAL A 292 12.16 -1.56 -18.84
C VAL A 292 11.22 -0.71 -19.69
N SER A 293 11.81 0.12 -20.55
CA SER A 293 11.08 1.09 -21.38
C SER A 293 10.08 0.46 -22.34
N ASP A 294 10.33 -0.80 -22.75
CA ASP A 294 9.49 -1.54 -23.69
C ASP A 294 8.34 -2.29 -22.99
N GLY A 295 8.18 -2.06 -21.69
CA GLY A 295 7.16 -2.69 -20.84
C GLY A 295 7.63 -3.98 -20.16
N GLY A 296 7.17 -4.19 -18.93
CA GLY A 296 7.60 -5.28 -18.08
C GLY A 296 8.68 -4.86 -17.07
N PHE A 297 9.15 -5.84 -16.30
CA PHE A 297 10.23 -5.63 -15.33
C PHE A 297 11.06 -6.89 -15.14
N PHE A 298 12.32 -6.71 -14.76
CA PHE A 298 13.16 -7.76 -14.22
C PHE A 298 13.02 -7.80 -12.70
N ALA A 299 12.81 -8.99 -12.15
CA ALA A 299 12.96 -9.27 -10.74
C ALA A 299 14.25 -10.06 -10.53
N ARG A 300 15.20 -9.45 -9.82
CA ARG A 300 16.45 -10.11 -9.41
C ARG A 300 16.46 -10.29 -7.91
N ARG A 301 16.89 -11.45 -7.44
CA ARG A 301 16.88 -11.81 -6.03
C ARG A 301 18.25 -12.29 -5.63
N TRP A 302 18.87 -11.67 -4.63
CA TRP A 302 20.17 -12.07 -4.11
C TRP A 302 20.08 -12.42 -2.65
N TRP A 303 20.88 -13.38 -2.23
CA TRP A 303 21.06 -13.64 -0.81
C TRP A 303 22.09 -12.67 -0.22
N TYR A 304 21.90 -12.26 1.02
CA TYR A 304 22.86 -11.46 1.77
C TYR A 304 22.80 -11.74 3.26
N LEU A 305 23.81 -11.27 3.99
CA LEU A 305 23.90 -11.38 5.44
C LEU A 305 24.09 -9.99 6.05
N MET A 306 23.28 -9.68 7.06
CA MET A 306 23.53 -8.50 7.89
C MET A 306 24.70 -8.78 8.84
N PRO A 307 25.73 -7.92 8.89
CA PRO A 307 26.79 -8.02 9.87
C PRO A 307 26.23 -7.91 11.31
N PRO A 308 26.86 -8.55 12.31
CA PRO A 308 28.00 -9.45 12.18
C PRO A 308 27.60 -10.83 11.64
N HIS A 309 28.44 -11.38 10.76
CA HIS A 309 28.29 -12.71 10.20
C HIS A 309 29.64 -13.44 10.13
N LEU A 310 29.60 -14.73 9.81
CA LEU A 310 30.79 -15.56 9.75
C LEU A 310 31.45 -15.46 8.37
N LYS A 311 32.70 -15.91 8.28
CA LYS A 311 33.43 -16.08 7.01
C LYS A 311 32.78 -17.16 6.14
N PRO A 312 32.92 -17.09 4.81
CA PRO A 312 32.51 -18.16 3.91
C PRO A 312 33.39 -19.41 4.09
N ASN A 313 32.87 -20.57 3.68
CA ASN A 313 33.58 -21.86 3.61
C ASN A 313 34.10 -22.43 4.94
N LEU A 314 33.47 -22.09 6.06
CA LEU A 314 33.73 -22.75 7.34
C LEU A 314 33.26 -24.22 7.32
N SER A 315 33.97 -25.08 8.04
CA SER A 315 33.54 -26.45 8.29
C SER A 315 32.25 -26.48 9.13
N LEU A 316 31.53 -27.61 9.09
CA LEU A 316 30.32 -27.78 9.90
C LEU A 316 30.60 -27.61 11.41
N VAL A 317 31.81 -27.94 11.86
CA VAL A 317 32.20 -27.81 13.27
C VAL A 317 32.39 -26.34 13.63
N GLU A 318 33.17 -25.59 12.83
CA GLU A 318 33.40 -24.15 13.02
C GLU A 318 32.09 -23.36 12.95
N ALA A 319 31.23 -23.64 11.97
CA ALA A 319 29.93 -22.98 11.85
C ALA A 319 28.97 -23.29 13.03
N SER A 320 29.13 -24.44 13.69
CA SER A 320 28.31 -24.85 14.84
C SER A 320 28.76 -24.23 16.17
N ALA A 321 30.03 -23.87 16.30
CA ALA A 321 30.61 -23.26 17.50
C ALA A 321 31.67 -22.21 17.10
N PRO A 322 31.25 -21.11 16.47
CA PRO A 322 32.16 -20.13 15.90
C PRO A 322 32.97 -19.40 16.98
N GLN A 323 34.26 -19.22 16.69
CA GLN A 323 35.23 -18.44 17.47
C GLN A 323 35.61 -17.15 16.73
N GLY A 324 36.39 -16.29 17.37
CA GLY A 324 36.78 -14.99 16.84
C GLY A 324 37.38 -15.07 15.42
N ASP A 325 38.21 -16.09 15.14
CA ASP A 325 38.81 -16.28 13.81
C ASP A 325 37.78 -16.63 12.72
N ASP A 326 36.59 -17.11 13.09
CA ASP A 326 35.50 -17.44 12.17
C ASP A 326 34.66 -16.21 11.78
N LEU A 327 34.80 -15.11 12.52
CA LEU A 327 34.04 -13.88 12.29
C LEU A 327 34.56 -13.14 11.04
N TYR A 328 33.66 -12.67 10.19
CA TYR A 328 34.05 -11.87 9.03
C TYR A 328 34.70 -10.55 9.47
N GLY A 329 35.80 -10.19 8.81
CA GLY A 329 36.59 -9.00 9.14
C GLY A 329 37.78 -9.27 10.07
N VAL A 330 37.68 -10.28 10.94
CA VAL A 330 38.78 -10.62 11.87
C VAL A 330 39.93 -11.26 11.10
N THR A 331 41.12 -10.68 11.17
CA THR A 331 42.35 -11.24 10.59
C THR A 331 43.19 -12.00 11.61
N ASN A 332 43.16 -11.58 12.88
CA ASN A 332 43.85 -12.24 13.97
C ASN A 332 43.11 -12.04 15.30
N SER A 333 42.36 -13.06 15.72
CA SER A 333 41.55 -12.98 16.94
C SER A 333 42.35 -12.72 18.23
N LEU A 334 43.65 -13.05 18.27
CA LEU A 334 44.49 -12.80 19.44
C LEU A 334 44.82 -11.31 19.65
N LEU A 335 44.69 -10.49 18.60
CA LEU A 335 44.95 -9.05 18.65
C LEU A 335 43.65 -8.23 18.61
N GLU A 336 42.65 -8.72 17.86
CA GLU A 336 41.40 -8.01 17.59
C GLU A 336 40.27 -8.38 18.57
N CYS A 337 40.43 -9.47 19.35
CA CYS A 337 39.48 -9.89 20.37
C CYS A 337 40.14 -9.94 21.75
N THR A 338 39.42 -9.49 22.79
CA THR A 338 39.87 -9.68 24.17
C THR A 338 39.84 -11.16 24.60
N ASN A 339 38.88 -11.93 24.08
CA ASN A 339 38.77 -13.37 24.26
C ASN A 339 38.33 -14.03 22.94
N PRO A 340 39.22 -14.72 22.22
CA PRO A 340 38.89 -15.39 20.96
C PRO A 340 37.73 -16.39 21.03
N SER A 341 37.44 -16.95 22.20
CA SER A 341 36.32 -17.89 22.38
C SER A 341 34.95 -17.20 22.45
N ASP A 342 34.90 -15.87 22.62
CA ASP A 342 33.67 -15.09 22.67
C ASP A 342 33.68 -14.00 21.60
N LEU A 343 32.85 -14.20 20.56
CA LEU A 343 32.68 -13.30 19.43
C LEU A 343 32.38 -11.86 19.85
N LYS A 344 31.65 -11.66 20.95
CA LYS A 344 31.25 -10.32 21.43
C LYS A 344 32.43 -9.48 21.86
N THR A 345 33.58 -10.10 22.13
CA THR A 345 34.78 -9.40 22.57
C THR A 345 35.65 -8.90 21.41
N CYS A 346 35.38 -9.34 20.19
CA CYS A 346 36.06 -8.90 18.97
C CYS A 346 35.63 -7.49 18.57
N ASN A 347 36.57 -6.69 18.06
CA ASN A 347 36.30 -5.31 17.64
C ASN A 347 35.29 -5.29 16.49
N GLU A 348 35.47 -6.12 15.48
CA GLU A 348 34.63 -6.24 14.28
C GLU A 348 33.18 -6.60 14.64
N TYR A 349 32.99 -7.42 15.68
CA TYR A 349 31.66 -7.71 16.20
C TYR A 349 31.00 -6.45 16.79
N LYS A 350 31.73 -5.73 17.64
CA LYS A 350 31.24 -4.50 18.29
C LYS A 350 30.94 -3.41 17.26
N GLU A 351 31.78 -3.25 16.25
CA GLU A 351 31.58 -2.29 15.17
C GLU A 351 30.35 -2.62 14.33
N ALA A 352 30.18 -3.89 13.94
CA ALA A 352 29.00 -4.33 13.21
C ALA A 352 27.71 -4.15 14.03
N LEU A 353 27.77 -4.46 15.32
CA LEU A 353 26.67 -4.27 16.26
C LEU A 353 26.29 -2.78 16.39
N TYR A 354 27.29 -1.91 16.46
CA TYR A 354 27.12 -0.48 16.55
C TYR A 354 26.49 0.11 15.29
N ASN A 355 27.07 -0.19 14.11
CA ASN A 355 26.70 0.44 12.84
C ASN A 355 25.36 -0.06 12.28
N TYR A 356 25.06 -1.36 12.42
CA TYR A 356 23.90 -1.98 11.76
C TYR A 356 22.76 -2.35 12.70
N HIS A 357 23.01 -2.40 14.01
CA HIS A 357 22.00 -2.78 15.02
C HIS A 357 21.80 -1.75 16.11
N VAL A 358 22.61 -0.68 16.16
CA VAL A 358 22.50 0.39 17.16
C VAL A 358 22.64 -0.18 18.59
N LYS A 359 23.52 -1.16 18.74
CA LYS A 359 23.74 -1.85 20.00
C LYS A 359 25.21 -1.79 20.38
N GLU A 360 25.46 -1.81 21.67
CA GLU A 360 26.80 -1.93 22.24
C GLU A 360 26.84 -3.05 23.28
N ILE A 361 28.04 -3.46 23.65
CA ILE A 361 28.26 -4.44 24.72
C ILE A 361 28.50 -3.68 26.02
N ASN A 362 27.62 -3.86 27.00
CA ASN A 362 27.78 -3.24 28.32
C ASN A 362 28.93 -3.90 29.11
N THR A 363 29.25 -3.34 30.28
CA THR A 363 30.31 -3.87 31.17
C THR A 363 30.07 -5.30 31.67
N GLU A 364 28.82 -5.79 31.60
CA GLU A 364 28.42 -7.15 31.99
C GLU A 364 28.51 -8.15 30.82
N GLY A 365 28.84 -7.68 29.61
CA GLY A 365 28.93 -8.52 28.41
C GLY A 365 27.59 -8.75 27.70
N ASN A 366 26.56 -7.96 28.01
CA ASN A 366 25.23 -8.00 27.41
C ASN A 366 25.09 -6.98 26.27
N GLU A 367 24.35 -7.33 25.23
CA GLU A 367 23.98 -6.39 24.15
C GLU A 367 22.88 -5.45 24.64
N VAL A 368 23.15 -4.15 24.61
CA VAL A 368 22.20 -3.09 24.99
C VAL A 368 22.07 -2.07 23.87
N LEU A 369 20.89 -1.46 23.73
CA LEU A 369 20.68 -0.39 22.75
C LEU A 369 21.47 0.86 23.16
N ILE A 370 22.14 1.49 22.19
CA ILE A 370 22.91 2.72 22.42
C ILE A 370 21.96 3.88 22.75
N THR A 371 20.97 4.10 21.89
CA THR A 371 19.92 5.09 22.10
C THR A 371 18.66 4.68 21.33
N GLN A 372 17.51 5.00 21.92
CA GLN A 372 16.22 4.78 21.27
C GLN A 372 16.00 5.71 20.06
N ASP A 373 16.73 6.84 19.99
CA ASP A 373 16.54 7.88 18.97
C ASP A 373 17.01 7.49 17.56
N ILE A 374 17.84 6.44 17.45
CA ILE A 374 18.41 5.98 16.18
C ILE A 374 18.14 4.48 15.93
N SER A 375 17.27 3.86 16.72
CA SER A 375 16.88 2.44 16.59
C SER A 375 15.39 2.28 16.26
N GLY A 376 14.96 1.07 15.90
CA GLY A 376 13.54 0.78 15.62
C GLY A 376 13.12 1.13 14.19
N SER A 377 11.85 1.47 14.00
CA SER A 377 11.26 1.83 12.69
C SER A 377 11.67 3.22 12.19
N HIS A 378 12.02 4.11 13.11
CA HIS A 378 12.50 5.47 12.86
C HIS A 378 14.04 5.58 12.97
N GLY A 379 14.75 4.45 12.95
CA GLY A 379 16.18 4.39 13.24
C GLY A 379 17.09 4.41 12.00
N PHE A 380 18.28 3.82 12.13
CA PHE A 380 19.11 3.46 10.99
C PHE A 380 18.51 2.26 10.25
N HIS A 381 18.44 2.39 8.93
CA HIS A 381 18.07 1.30 8.03
C HIS A 381 19.14 1.15 6.95
N HIS A 382 19.26 -0.06 6.43
CA HIS A 382 20.31 -0.39 5.47
C HIS A 382 19.73 -1.24 4.35
N TYR A 383 19.96 -0.80 3.12
CA TYR A 383 19.75 -1.64 1.93
C TYR A 383 21.03 -2.35 1.51
N ASP A 384 22.15 -1.92 2.05
CA ASP A 384 23.48 -2.42 1.76
C ASP A 384 24.38 -2.32 2.98
N THR A 385 25.53 -2.98 2.89
CA THR A 385 26.54 -3.00 3.95
C THR A 385 27.92 -2.80 3.35
N HIS A 386 28.94 -2.68 4.19
CA HIS A 386 30.34 -2.64 3.75
C HIS A 386 30.79 -3.94 3.04
N VAL A 387 30.02 -5.03 3.13
CA VAL A 387 30.29 -6.31 2.45
C VAL A 387 29.39 -6.48 1.24
N TYR A 388 28.10 -6.22 1.43
CA TYR A 388 27.07 -6.41 0.41
C TYR A 388 26.67 -5.03 -0.13
N GLU A 389 27.49 -4.49 -1.01
CA GLU A 389 27.26 -3.18 -1.63
C GLU A 389 26.33 -3.28 -2.85
N PHE A 390 25.42 -2.31 -2.98
CA PHE A 390 24.59 -2.10 -4.15
C PHE A 390 24.90 -0.74 -4.80
N ASP A 391 25.15 -0.75 -6.10
CA ASP A 391 25.17 0.46 -6.93
C ASP A 391 24.74 0.08 -8.35
N PRO A 392 23.64 0.65 -8.87
CA PRO A 392 23.10 0.28 -10.17
C PRO A 392 24.06 0.61 -11.33
N THR A 393 24.99 1.55 -11.10
CA THR A 393 26.00 1.94 -12.10
C THR A 393 27.26 1.08 -12.05
N ASN A 394 27.40 0.21 -11.04
CA ASN A 394 28.60 -0.60 -10.82
C ASN A 394 28.34 -2.09 -11.08
N GLN A 395 28.91 -2.60 -12.18
CA GLN A 395 28.80 -4.01 -12.57
C GLN A 395 29.55 -4.99 -11.64
N ASN A 396 30.42 -4.49 -10.75
CA ASN A 396 31.16 -5.32 -9.78
C ASN A 396 30.53 -5.30 -8.37
N SER A 397 29.33 -4.75 -8.21
CA SER A 397 28.64 -4.73 -6.93
C SER A 397 28.23 -6.14 -6.48
N ALA A 398 28.08 -6.35 -5.17
CA ALA A 398 27.68 -7.63 -4.59
C ALA A 398 26.30 -8.11 -5.07
N PHE A 399 25.52 -7.17 -5.59
CA PHE A 399 24.17 -7.34 -6.12
C PHE A 399 24.11 -7.08 -7.63
N SER A 400 25.18 -7.39 -8.35
CA SER A 400 25.18 -7.37 -9.81
C SER A 400 24.58 -8.68 -10.38
N PRO A 401 24.04 -8.67 -11.62
CA PRO A 401 23.50 -9.89 -12.27
C PRO A 401 24.53 -11.02 -12.45
N GLY A 402 25.83 -10.70 -12.45
CA GLY A 402 26.91 -11.69 -12.51
C GLY A 402 27.42 -12.16 -11.14
N SER A 403 26.83 -11.67 -10.05
CA SER A 403 27.29 -11.95 -8.69
C SER A 403 27.05 -13.40 -8.30
N VAL A 404 27.98 -13.96 -7.52
CA VAL A 404 27.84 -15.27 -6.87
C VAL A 404 26.66 -15.31 -5.88
N ASN A 405 26.12 -14.15 -5.50
CA ASN A 405 25.01 -14.03 -4.57
C ASN A 405 23.63 -14.11 -5.26
N LEU A 406 23.58 -14.12 -6.60
CA LEU A 406 22.32 -14.16 -7.34
C LEU A 406 21.62 -15.50 -7.15
N ILE A 407 20.36 -15.45 -6.74
CA ILE A 407 19.48 -16.62 -6.58
C ILE A 407 18.67 -16.82 -7.86
N THR A 408 17.94 -15.79 -8.28
CA THR A 408 17.10 -15.81 -9.49
C THR A 408 17.11 -14.47 -10.20
N GLU A 409 16.98 -14.52 -11.53
CA GLU A 409 16.69 -13.39 -12.40
C GLU A 409 15.56 -13.80 -13.33
N GLU A 410 14.43 -13.10 -13.23
CA GLU A 410 13.21 -13.41 -13.99
C GLU A 410 12.66 -12.16 -14.66
N PHE A 411 12.24 -12.29 -15.92
CA PHE A 411 11.58 -11.21 -16.66
C PHE A 411 10.06 -11.41 -16.67
N PHE A 412 9.34 -10.37 -16.27
CA PHE A 412 7.88 -10.35 -16.26
C PHE A 412 7.37 -9.37 -17.33
N PRO A 413 6.86 -9.85 -18.48
CA PRO A 413 6.32 -8.98 -19.51
C PRO A 413 5.01 -8.32 -19.08
N TYR A 414 4.78 -7.10 -19.53
CA TYR A 414 3.53 -6.39 -19.26
C TYR A 414 2.37 -6.91 -20.11
N ASN A 415 1.43 -7.60 -19.48
CA ASN A 415 0.21 -8.10 -20.15
C ASN A 415 -1.08 -7.51 -19.58
N LYS A 416 -1.04 -6.98 -18.35
CA LYS A 416 -2.18 -6.46 -17.59
C LYS A 416 -1.67 -5.56 -16.46
N PRO A 417 -2.52 -4.71 -15.85
CA PRO A 417 -2.19 -4.04 -14.59
C PRO A 417 -1.72 -5.07 -13.57
N THR A 418 -0.54 -4.84 -12.98
CA THR A 418 0.18 -5.84 -12.20
C THR A 418 0.54 -5.30 -10.82
N ALA A 419 0.09 -5.97 -9.76
CA ALA A 419 0.56 -5.71 -8.40
C ALA A 419 1.61 -6.75 -7.99
N ILE A 420 2.74 -6.28 -7.47
CA ILE A 420 3.92 -7.06 -7.07
C ILE A 420 4.04 -6.99 -5.55
N HIS A 421 3.93 -8.12 -4.86
CA HIS A 421 4.09 -8.21 -3.42
C HIS A 421 5.43 -8.86 -3.08
N ILE A 422 6.23 -8.15 -2.29
CA ILE A 422 7.48 -8.66 -1.71
C ILE A 422 7.15 -9.19 -0.32
N GLU A 423 7.05 -10.51 -0.20
CA GLU A 423 6.70 -11.14 1.08
C GLU A 423 7.94 -11.18 1.97
N GLY A 424 7.89 -10.45 3.07
CA GLY A 424 8.89 -10.47 4.12
C GLY A 424 10.32 -10.09 3.69
N GLY A 425 10.49 -9.02 2.92
CA GLY A 425 11.81 -8.52 2.52
C GLY A 425 11.82 -7.05 2.07
N GLN A 426 13.03 -6.51 1.91
CA GLN A 426 13.25 -5.19 1.33
C GLN A 426 13.27 -5.26 -0.20
N VAL A 427 13.02 -4.13 -0.85
CA VAL A 427 13.05 -4.05 -2.32
C VAL A 427 13.78 -2.81 -2.82
N LEU A 428 14.58 -2.98 -3.85
CA LEU A 428 15.26 -1.93 -4.61
C LEU A 428 14.47 -1.68 -5.90
N VAL A 429 14.17 -0.43 -6.22
CA VAL A 429 13.30 -0.08 -7.35
C VAL A 429 13.93 1.02 -8.20
N HIS A 430 13.92 0.83 -9.52
CA HIS A 430 14.33 1.84 -10.51
C HIS A 430 13.89 1.46 -11.92
N GLY A 431 14.15 2.37 -12.87
CA GLY A 431 14.03 2.13 -14.31
C GLY A 431 12.94 2.97 -14.96
N THR A 432 12.67 2.70 -16.23
CA THR A 432 11.59 3.36 -16.99
C THR A 432 10.44 2.38 -17.15
N TYR A 433 9.25 2.71 -16.67
CA TYR A 433 8.10 1.81 -16.72
C TYR A 433 7.10 2.22 -17.80
N GLN A 434 6.58 1.21 -18.51
CA GLN A 434 5.44 1.32 -19.40
C GLN A 434 4.36 0.34 -18.94
N GLY A 435 3.16 0.85 -18.63
CA GLY A 435 2.06 0.09 -18.03
C GLY A 435 1.71 0.53 -16.61
N LYS A 436 0.82 -0.25 -15.97
CA LYS A 436 0.29 0.03 -14.63
C LYS A 436 0.82 -0.96 -13.61
N TYR A 437 1.51 -0.46 -12.60
CA TYR A 437 2.19 -1.26 -11.59
C TYR A 437 1.94 -0.75 -10.18
N THR A 438 1.92 -1.68 -9.23
CA THR A 438 2.02 -1.36 -7.81
C THR A 438 3.00 -2.30 -7.13
N ILE A 439 3.92 -1.78 -6.34
CA ILE A 439 4.82 -2.56 -5.49
C ILE A 439 4.32 -2.46 -4.05
N ILE A 440 4.13 -3.61 -3.40
CA ILE A 440 3.66 -3.71 -2.03
C ILE A 440 4.67 -4.51 -1.21
N THR A 441 5.03 -4.03 -0.02
CA THR A 441 5.87 -4.77 0.94
C THR A 441 5.12 -5.03 2.23
N ASP A 442 5.59 -6.03 2.99
CA ASP A 442 5.15 -6.22 4.37
C ASP A 442 5.71 -5.12 5.30
N GLU A 443 5.37 -5.16 6.58
CA GLU A 443 5.89 -4.20 7.56
C GLU A 443 7.33 -4.57 7.99
N TYR A 444 7.51 -5.79 8.49
CA TYR A 444 8.82 -6.27 8.92
C TYR A 444 8.90 -7.79 8.88
N ILE A 445 10.13 -8.30 8.93
CA ILE A 445 10.44 -9.67 9.31
C ILE A 445 11.41 -9.69 10.48
N THR A 446 11.51 -10.84 11.14
CA THR A 446 12.54 -11.08 12.14
C THR A 446 13.47 -12.17 11.64
N TYR A 447 14.76 -12.05 11.93
CA TYR A 447 15.76 -13.04 11.54
C TYR A 447 16.74 -13.26 12.69
N ARG A 448 17.34 -14.45 12.72
CA ARG A 448 18.40 -14.78 13.68
C ARG A 448 19.75 -14.36 13.13
N ARG A 449 20.54 -13.67 13.95
CA ARG A 449 21.84 -13.16 13.53
C ARG A 449 22.80 -14.29 13.16
N HIS A 450 23.39 -14.19 11.96
CA HIS A 450 24.18 -15.26 11.37
C HIS A 450 25.45 -15.64 12.17
N ALA A 451 26.11 -14.66 12.80
CA ALA A 451 27.34 -14.90 13.57
C ALA A 451 27.17 -15.89 14.74
N TRP A 452 25.96 -16.04 15.29
CA TRP A 452 25.76 -16.84 16.50
C TRP A 452 25.73 -18.35 16.23
N SER A 453 26.21 -19.12 17.21
CA SER A 453 26.08 -20.57 17.20
C SER A 453 24.60 -20.99 17.15
N PRO A 454 24.23 -21.97 16.30
CA PRO A 454 22.87 -22.48 16.24
C PRO A 454 22.41 -23.18 17.54
N ASN A 455 23.36 -23.63 18.39
CA ASN A 455 23.07 -24.36 19.63
C ASN A 455 22.71 -23.43 20.81
N PHE A 456 22.85 -22.12 20.63
CA PHE A 456 22.50 -21.11 21.63
C PHE A 456 21.26 -20.32 21.18
N SER A 457 20.63 -19.61 22.11
CA SER A 457 19.55 -18.66 21.80
C SER A 457 20.09 -17.48 20.99
N SER A 458 20.34 -17.69 19.69
CA SER A 458 20.80 -16.65 18.77
C SER A 458 19.92 -15.40 18.90
N PRO A 459 20.52 -14.19 19.04
CA PRO A 459 19.79 -12.95 19.00
C PRO A 459 18.92 -12.87 17.75
N LYS A 460 17.71 -12.36 17.96
CA LYS A 460 16.77 -12.04 16.88
C LYS A 460 16.79 -10.54 16.68
N ASP A 461 16.95 -10.13 15.43
CA ASP A 461 16.89 -8.74 15.00
C ASP A 461 15.73 -8.56 14.01
N THR A 462 15.26 -7.32 13.87
CA THR A 462 14.13 -6.96 13.01
C THR A 462 14.65 -6.32 11.73
N LEU A 463 14.18 -6.80 10.58
CA LEU A 463 14.41 -6.16 9.29
C LEU A 463 13.10 -5.54 8.81
N TRP A 464 13.07 -4.22 8.69
CA TRP A 464 11.95 -3.48 8.13
C TRP A 464 11.89 -3.67 6.63
N CYS A 465 10.71 -3.98 6.10
CA CYS A 465 10.51 -4.30 4.68
C CYS A 465 10.34 -3.01 3.85
N ASN A 466 11.40 -2.22 3.81
CA ASN A 466 11.43 -0.92 3.15
C ASN A 466 11.46 -1.03 1.63
N ILE A 467 10.96 0.01 0.96
CA ILE A 467 11.18 0.26 -0.48
C ILE A 467 12.32 1.27 -0.62
N TRP A 468 13.34 0.92 -1.40
CA TRP A 468 14.49 1.76 -1.69
C TRP A 468 14.48 2.16 -3.16
N ILE A 469 14.38 3.46 -3.42
CA ILE A 469 14.51 4.03 -4.77
C ILE A 469 16.00 4.24 -5.01
N VAL A 470 16.58 3.45 -5.91
CA VAL A 470 18.04 3.36 -6.11
C VAL A 470 18.55 4.12 -7.32
N ASP A 471 17.66 4.50 -8.23
CA ASP A 471 17.89 5.37 -9.39
C ASP A 471 16.50 5.93 -9.81
N ASP A 472 16.46 6.74 -10.85
CA ASP A 472 15.26 7.30 -11.45
C ASP A 472 14.17 6.23 -11.68
N LEU A 473 12.94 6.58 -11.33
CA LEU A 473 11.74 5.79 -11.60
C LEU A 473 10.83 6.58 -12.54
N LYS A 474 10.97 6.34 -13.85
CA LYS A 474 10.39 7.20 -14.89
C LYS A 474 9.22 6.54 -15.60
N ASN A 475 8.14 7.29 -15.71
CA ASN A 475 7.10 7.02 -16.72
C ASN A 475 7.70 7.09 -18.14
N ALA A 476 7.44 6.08 -18.98
CA ALA A 476 7.89 6.01 -20.37
C ALA A 476 7.40 7.18 -21.26
N ASP A 477 6.27 7.80 -20.92
CA ASP A 477 5.71 8.94 -21.67
C ASP A 477 6.31 10.29 -21.22
N ALA A 478 7.21 10.30 -20.25
CA ALA A 478 7.82 11.54 -19.76
C ALA A 478 8.83 12.13 -20.75
N THR A 479 9.01 13.45 -20.67
CA THR A 479 10.13 14.10 -21.37
C THR A 479 11.48 13.62 -20.83
N SER A 480 12.57 13.86 -21.57
CA SER A 480 13.93 13.50 -21.13
C SER A 480 14.34 14.11 -19.78
N TRP A 481 13.70 15.21 -19.36
CA TRP A 481 13.92 15.91 -18.09
C TRP A 481 12.95 15.47 -16.98
N GLY A 482 12.10 14.46 -17.22
CA GLY A 482 11.16 13.95 -16.22
C GLY A 482 9.91 14.80 -16.03
N SER A 483 9.53 15.64 -16.99
CA SER A 483 8.26 16.36 -16.91
C SER A 483 7.10 15.57 -17.52
N LEU A 484 5.97 15.53 -16.83
CA LEU A 484 4.69 14.95 -17.30
C LEU A 484 3.65 15.99 -17.74
N TYR A 485 3.97 17.29 -17.79
CA TYR A 485 3.00 18.35 -18.14
C TYR A 485 2.26 18.09 -19.46
N HIS A 486 2.97 17.59 -20.48
CA HIS A 486 2.43 17.33 -21.82
C HIS A 486 1.55 16.07 -21.91
N VAL A 487 1.53 15.25 -20.85
CA VAL A 487 0.77 14.00 -20.75
C VAL A 487 -0.10 13.99 -19.48
N GLN A 488 -0.60 15.16 -19.09
CA GLN A 488 -1.67 15.29 -18.11
C GLN A 488 -3.03 15.21 -18.82
N PRO A 489 -4.04 14.56 -18.22
CA PRO A 489 -5.40 14.54 -18.76
C PRO A 489 -6.10 15.88 -18.49
N ASP A 490 -7.20 16.13 -19.20
CA ASP A 490 -8.14 17.20 -18.86
C ASP A 490 -9.11 16.80 -17.73
N GLU A 491 -10.03 17.70 -17.35
CA GLU A 491 -11.02 17.48 -16.28
C GLU A 491 -11.99 16.33 -16.58
N ASP A 492 -12.23 16.04 -17.86
CA ASP A 492 -13.09 14.94 -18.31
C ASP A 492 -12.31 13.61 -18.45
N CYS A 493 -11.07 13.55 -17.95
CA CYS A 493 -10.17 12.41 -18.05
C CYS A 493 -9.88 12.00 -19.50
N THR A 494 -9.83 12.96 -20.42
CA THR A 494 -9.42 12.75 -21.80
C THR A 494 -7.95 13.14 -22.02
N GLY A 495 -7.26 12.34 -22.83
CA GLY A 495 -5.80 12.45 -22.96
C GLY A 495 -5.05 11.85 -21.77
N GLY A 496 -3.80 12.26 -21.58
CA GLY A 496 -2.93 11.80 -20.50
C GLY A 496 -2.12 10.53 -20.79
N SER A 497 -1.31 10.13 -19.82
CA SER A 497 -0.51 8.91 -19.82
C SER A 497 -1.31 7.73 -19.28
N SER A 498 -1.16 6.57 -19.91
CA SER A 498 -1.76 5.32 -19.40
C SER A 498 -0.86 4.57 -18.41
N ASN A 499 0.38 5.02 -18.25
CA ASN A 499 1.38 4.41 -17.38
C ASN A 499 1.25 5.00 -15.96
N ILE A 500 1.06 4.14 -14.97
CA ILE A 500 0.85 4.53 -13.57
C ILE A 500 1.69 3.63 -12.67
N MET A 501 2.35 4.23 -11.67
CA MET A 501 3.16 3.52 -10.67
C MET A 501 2.69 3.86 -9.26
N GLY A 502 2.44 2.83 -8.47
CA GLY A 502 2.19 2.93 -7.04
C GLY A 502 3.28 2.23 -6.23
N LEU A 503 3.84 2.91 -5.23
CA LEU A 503 4.72 2.30 -4.22
C LEU A 503 3.95 2.27 -2.89
N VAL A 504 3.85 1.11 -2.27
CA VAL A 504 3.14 0.91 -1.00
C VAL A 504 4.04 0.13 -0.06
N SER A 505 4.80 0.86 0.75
CA SER A 505 5.64 0.24 1.76
C SER A 505 4.84 -0.02 3.03
N GLY A 506 4.90 -1.26 3.52
CA GLY A 506 4.43 -1.57 4.86
C GLY A 506 5.30 -0.91 5.94
N ALA A 507 6.52 -0.48 5.63
CA ALA A 507 7.44 0.21 6.52
C ALA A 507 7.75 1.66 6.06
N ASN A 508 8.98 1.90 5.59
CA ASN A 508 9.45 3.19 5.06
C ASN A 508 9.66 3.13 3.54
N VAL A 509 9.71 4.30 2.93
CA VAL A 509 10.22 4.48 1.56
C VAL A 509 11.41 5.41 1.61
N TYR A 510 12.53 4.99 1.02
CA TYR A 510 13.77 5.75 1.05
C TYR A 510 14.29 6.04 -0.34
N ILE A 511 14.83 7.23 -0.53
CA ILE A 511 15.77 7.47 -1.63
C ILE A 511 17.16 7.02 -1.16
N ALA A 512 17.70 5.99 -1.80
CA ALA A 512 18.95 5.35 -1.42
C ALA A 512 20.18 6.18 -1.78
N ASN A 513 21.29 6.00 -1.06
CA ASN A 513 22.57 6.65 -1.34
C ASN A 513 23.38 5.90 -2.42
N THR A 514 22.96 6.05 -3.67
CA THR A 514 23.65 5.51 -4.85
C THR A 514 24.34 6.62 -5.64
N LYS A 515 25.29 6.27 -6.52
CA LYS A 515 25.91 7.26 -7.42
C LYS A 515 24.90 7.96 -8.30
N ALA A 516 23.90 7.22 -8.80
CA ALA A 516 22.82 7.76 -9.62
C ALA A 516 22.00 8.81 -8.85
N ASN A 517 21.73 8.56 -7.57
CA ASN A 517 21.03 9.49 -6.68
C ASN A 517 21.93 10.59 -6.07
N GLY A 518 23.08 10.87 -6.68
CA GLY A 518 23.95 11.97 -6.28
C GLY A 518 24.75 11.74 -5.00
N ALA A 519 25.11 10.48 -4.69
CA ALA A 519 26.05 10.18 -3.61
C ALA A 519 27.30 11.08 -3.66
N ARG A 520 27.83 11.38 -2.47
CA ARG A 520 28.95 12.30 -2.25
C ARG A 520 28.69 13.74 -2.66
N GLY A 521 27.63 14.35 -2.15
CA GLY A 521 27.35 15.77 -2.36
C GLY A 521 27.11 16.14 -3.83
N GLY A 522 26.48 15.23 -4.58
CA GLY A 522 26.13 15.46 -5.98
C GLY A 522 27.29 15.31 -6.98
N ILE A 523 28.41 14.67 -6.60
CA ILE A 523 29.58 14.50 -7.49
C ILE A 523 29.27 13.58 -8.68
N TYR A 524 28.49 12.52 -8.48
CA TYR A 524 28.24 11.49 -9.50
C TYR A 524 26.91 11.67 -10.26
N GLY A 525 25.98 12.38 -9.66
CA GLY A 525 24.62 12.65 -10.15
C GLY A 525 24.04 13.79 -9.33
N SER A 526 22.91 14.37 -9.70
CA SER A 526 22.44 15.57 -9.00
C SER A 526 20.94 15.76 -8.92
N ASN A 527 20.11 14.91 -9.51
CA ASN A 527 18.66 15.01 -9.39
C ASN A 527 18.08 13.60 -9.52
N ILE A 528 16.97 13.37 -8.84
CA ILE A 528 16.22 12.13 -8.98
C ILE A 528 14.80 12.44 -9.44
N ILE A 529 14.34 11.68 -10.41
CA ILE A 529 13.02 11.77 -11.00
C ILE A 529 12.21 10.56 -10.54
N ILE A 530 11.10 10.83 -9.88
CA ILE A 530 10.21 9.81 -9.35
C ILE A 530 8.81 10.07 -9.90
N HIS A 531 8.34 9.21 -10.79
CA HIS A 531 6.97 9.20 -11.29
C HIS A 531 6.23 8.06 -10.59
N SER A 532 5.70 8.33 -9.41
CA SER A 532 4.94 7.35 -8.64
C SER A 532 4.14 7.99 -7.52
N HIS A 533 3.01 7.39 -7.17
CA HIS A 533 2.36 7.67 -5.90
C HIS A 533 2.93 6.77 -4.80
N ILE A 534 3.34 7.35 -3.68
CA ILE A 534 4.13 6.72 -2.62
C ILE A 534 3.30 6.65 -1.34
N ILE A 535 3.24 5.47 -0.73
CA ILE A 535 2.70 5.24 0.61
C ILE A 535 3.76 4.63 1.52
N ALA A 536 3.91 5.17 2.73
CA ALA A 536 4.70 4.61 3.82
C ALA A 536 3.83 4.46 5.08
N PHE A 537 3.30 3.26 5.34
CA PHE A 537 2.27 3.07 6.37
C PHE A 537 2.79 3.03 7.81
N ASN A 538 4.02 2.57 8.04
CA ASN A 538 4.54 2.52 9.41
C ASN A 538 5.25 3.80 9.83
N GLU A 539 5.93 4.46 8.89
CA GLU A 539 6.78 5.62 9.19
C GLU A 539 6.70 6.68 8.08
N SER A 540 7.73 6.83 7.22
CA SER A 540 7.81 7.98 6.32
C SER A 540 8.46 7.71 4.96
N PHE A 541 8.27 8.68 4.05
CA PHE A 541 9.10 8.83 2.85
C PHE A 541 10.24 9.81 3.13
N SER A 542 11.49 9.35 3.09
CA SER A 542 12.64 10.19 3.44
C SER A 542 13.91 9.90 2.63
N MET A 543 14.90 10.78 2.76
CA MET A 543 16.23 10.61 2.16
C MET A 543 17.13 9.76 3.06
N HIS A 544 17.94 8.88 2.48
CA HIS A 544 18.99 8.14 3.17
C HIS A 544 20.21 9.04 3.48
N TYR A 545 20.03 10.02 4.38
CA TYR A 545 21.05 11.01 4.73
C TYR A 545 22.07 10.54 5.78
N TRP A 546 21.85 9.41 6.44
CA TRP A 546 22.85 8.87 7.40
C TRP A 546 24.00 8.13 6.71
N GLN A 547 23.86 7.79 5.43
CA GLN A 547 24.99 7.44 4.56
C GLN A 547 25.59 8.70 3.92
N ASN A 548 26.01 9.67 4.73
CA ASN A 548 26.62 10.90 4.21
C ASN A 548 28.15 10.82 4.14
N SER A 549 28.74 11.72 3.35
CA SER A 549 30.20 11.81 3.13
C SER A 549 30.82 13.11 3.68
N THR A 550 30.16 13.73 4.66
CA THR A 550 30.65 14.96 5.29
C THR A 550 31.82 14.69 6.23
N GLN A 551 32.59 15.72 6.59
CA GLN A 551 33.63 15.58 7.63
C GLN A 551 33.01 15.46 9.04
N ILE A 552 33.80 15.01 10.03
CA ILE A 552 33.43 14.95 11.46
C ILE A 552 32.79 16.28 11.90
N PRO A 553 31.68 16.27 12.68
CA PRO A 553 31.14 15.13 13.44
C PRO A 553 30.05 14.30 12.75
N TYR A 554 29.67 14.63 11.51
CA TYR A 554 28.47 14.07 10.86
C TYR A 554 28.76 12.93 9.87
N GLY A 555 30.00 12.81 9.40
CA GLY A 555 30.50 11.63 8.69
C GLY A 555 31.65 10.94 9.42
N CYS A 556 32.20 9.88 8.83
CA CYS A 556 33.15 8.99 9.50
C CYS A 556 34.59 9.35 9.13
N GLY A 557 35.34 9.94 10.09
CA GLY A 557 36.74 10.27 9.86
C GLY A 557 37.66 9.04 9.83
N ASN A 558 38.84 9.20 9.20
CA ASN A 558 39.94 8.23 9.13
C ASN A 558 40.36 7.72 10.51
N GLY A 559 39.69 6.68 11.00
CA GLY A 559 39.94 6.06 12.29
C GLY A 559 39.52 6.94 13.47
N LEU A 560 38.65 6.40 14.32
CA LEU A 560 38.49 6.81 15.71
C LEU A 560 37.84 8.19 15.97
N SER A 561 36.56 8.34 15.60
CA SER A 561 35.60 8.97 16.53
C SER A 561 34.18 8.48 16.24
N TRP A 562 33.71 7.54 17.07
CA TRP A 562 32.34 7.01 17.11
C TRP A 562 31.36 8.09 17.60
N ASN A 563 31.01 9.07 16.76
CA ASN A 563 29.96 10.01 17.11
C ASN A 563 28.61 9.35 16.85
N ALA A 564 28.10 8.71 17.91
CA ALA A 564 26.83 8.00 17.92
C ALA A 564 25.71 8.85 17.31
N GLY A 565 25.08 8.28 16.28
CA GLY A 565 23.76 8.71 15.85
C GLY A 565 23.66 9.61 14.63
N TYR A 566 24.75 9.90 13.91
CA TYR A 566 24.72 10.77 12.73
C TYR A 566 25.05 10.08 11.39
N GLY A 567 25.57 8.86 11.42
CA GLY A 567 25.83 8.09 10.21
C GLY A 567 26.19 6.64 10.47
N ASP A 568 26.12 5.82 9.41
CA ASP A 568 26.46 4.38 9.43
C ASP A 568 27.84 4.07 8.81
N CYS A 569 28.61 5.11 8.46
CA CYS A 569 29.93 5.05 7.82
C CYS A 569 30.00 4.41 6.41
N ASN A 570 28.89 3.99 5.83
CA ASN A 570 28.88 3.47 4.46
C ASN A 570 28.86 4.58 3.39
N GLY A 571 28.71 5.85 3.78
CA GLY A 571 28.69 6.99 2.85
C GLY A 571 29.99 7.20 2.07
N ASP A 572 31.14 6.83 2.64
CA ASP A 572 32.47 7.06 2.06
C ASP A 572 33.00 5.92 1.18
N ARG A 573 32.26 4.81 1.09
CA ARG A 573 32.65 3.62 0.30
C ARG A 573 32.95 3.91 -1.17
N PHE A 574 32.41 5.00 -1.72
CA PHE A 574 32.63 5.41 -3.10
C PHE A 574 34.02 6.04 -3.34
N GLY A 575 34.88 6.09 -2.31
CA GLY A 575 36.26 6.57 -2.37
C GLY A 575 36.39 8.09 -2.54
N GLY A 576 37.59 8.63 -2.32
CA GLY A 576 37.91 10.05 -2.49
C GLY A 576 37.82 10.88 -1.20
N ASN A 577 38.13 12.18 -1.29
CA ASN A 577 38.07 13.10 -0.14
C ASN A 577 36.62 13.34 0.29
N PHE A 578 36.35 13.50 1.60
CA PHE A 578 35.04 13.93 2.11
C PHE A 578 34.47 15.12 1.33
N SER A 579 33.14 15.21 1.20
CA SER A 579 32.43 16.29 0.48
C SER A 579 32.58 17.68 1.12
N GLY A 580 33.32 17.77 2.24
CA GLY A 580 33.55 18.99 3.00
C GLY A 580 32.49 19.17 4.10
N SER A 581 31.93 20.37 4.18
CA SER A 581 30.98 20.77 5.23
C SER A 581 29.49 20.57 4.86
N SER A 582 29.18 19.91 3.74
CA SER A 582 27.81 19.63 3.30
C SER A 582 27.73 18.41 2.37
N ASP A 583 26.56 17.77 2.30
CA ASP A 583 26.28 16.64 1.39
C ASP A 583 24.89 16.82 0.78
N ILE A 584 24.76 17.86 -0.05
CA ILE A 584 23.55 18.11 -0.86
C ILE A 584 23.67 17.34 -2.17
N ARG A 585 22.70 16.48 -2.43
CA ARG A 585 22.72 15.51 -3.53
C ARG A 585 21.87 15.91 -4.71
N GLY A 586 21.09 16.99 -4.57
CA GLY A 586 20.18 17.41 -5.64
C GLY A 586 18.79 17.84 -5.23
N THR A 587 17.89 17.78 -6.21
CA THR A 587 16.44 17.92 -6.03
C THR A 587 15.71 16.63 -6.36
N VAL A 588 14.72 16.28 -5.54
CA VAL A 588 13.73 15.24 -5.82
C VAL A 588 12.61 15.84 -6.63
N THR A 589 12.48 15.41 -7.89
CA THR A 589 11.36 15.77 -8.75
C THR A 589 10.34 14.64 -8.70
N LEU A 590 9.29 14.83 -7.89
CA LEU A 590 8.19 13.88 -7.77
C LEU A 590 7.05 14.31 -8.69
N TRP A 591 6.54 13.38 -9.50
CA TRP A 591 5.22 13.44 -10.10
C TRP A 591 4.36 12.31 -9.56
N GLY A 592 3.37 12.65 -8.74
CA GLY A 592 2.54 11.67 -8.03
C GLY A 592 2.06 12.24 -6.70
N GLY A 593 2.24 11.48 -5.62
CA GLY A 593 1.83 11.90 -4.28
C GLY A 593 2.58 11.14 -3.20
N VAL A 594 2.53 11.67 -1.98
CA VAL A 594 3.16 11.09 -0.78
C VAL A 594 2.12 10.96 0.31
N VAL A 595 1.94 9.73 0.78
CA VAL A 595 1.12 9.40 1.93
C VAL A 595 1.99 8.71 2.97
N GLN A 596 1.98 9.21 4.20
CA GLN A 596 2.89 8.73 5.23
C GLN A 596 2.29 8.83 6.63
N LYS A 597 2.77 8.02 7.57
CA LYS A 597 2.34 8.12 8.97
C LYS A 597 2.99 9.31 9.68
N TYR A 598 4.29 9.48 9.48
CA TYR A 598 5.06 10.60 10.01
C TYR A 598 5.73 11.37 8.87
N ARG A 599 6.01 12.66 9.08
CA ARG A 599 6.70 13.47 8.06
C ARG A 599 8.17 13.08 7.96
N GLY A 600 8.58 12.62 6.78
CA GLY A 600 9.98 12.27 6.50
C GLY A 600 10.85 13.48 6.12
N TYR A 601 12.13 13.41 6.50
CA TYR A 601 13.11 14.43 6.13
C TYR A 601 13.76 14.12 4.78
N MET A 602 13.64 15.06 3.83
CA MET A 602 14.43 15.01 2.59
C MET A 602 15.77 15.73 2.72
N LYS A 603 15.84 16.74 3.61
CA LYS A 603 17.02 17.55 3.88
C LYS A 603 17.12 17.84 5.37
N ARG A 604 18.34 17.81 5.92
CA ARG A 604 18.69 18.23 7.27
C ARG A 604 19.68 19.39 7.20
N ASN A 605 19.42 20.45 7.95
CA ASN A 605 20.24 21.66 7.95
C ASN A 605 20.23 22.34 9.33
N SER A 606 21.00 23.42 9.46
CA SER A 606 21.05 24.28 10.64
C SER A 606 19.82 25.20 10.75
N PRO A 607 19.21 25.38 11.95
CA PRO A 607 19.51 24.70 13.21
C PRO A 607 18.90 23.29 13.24
N GLY A 608 19.63 22.33 13.77
CA GLY A 608 19.20 20.93 13.83
C GLY A 608 20.34 20.04 14.31
N PRO A 609 20.09 18.73 14.50
CA PRO A 609 21.13 17.81 14.94
C PRO A 609 22.28 17.75 13.92
N TYR A 610 21.98 17.91 12.62
CA TYR A 610 22.96 18.18 11.58
C TYR A 610 23.14 19.68 11.39
N ASN A 611 23.97 20.30 12.23
CA ASN A 611 24.18 21.75 12.26
C ASN A 611 25.13 22.22 11.14
N ILE A 612 24.76 21.96 9.89
CA ILE A 612 25.54 22.34 8.71
C ILE A 612 24.69 23.12 7.70
N SER A 613 25.35 23.95 6.90
CA SER A 613 24.76 24.75 5.83
C SER A 613 25.54 24.51 4.53
N PRO A 614 24.88 24.27 3.39
CA PRO A 614 23.43 24.28 3.15
C PRO A 614 22.64 23.05 3.66
N GLY A 615 23.31 21.98 4.11
CA GLY A 615 22.65 20.79 4.69
C GLY A 615 23.19 19.44 4.19
N ILE A 616 22.49 18.36 4.57
CA ILE A 616 22.62 16.99 4.04
C ILE A 616 21.28 16.58 3.44
N GLY A 617 21.29 15.98 2.25
CA GLY A 617 20.11 15.38 1.61
C GLY A 617 19.75 16.06 0.29
N MET A 618 18.46 16.20 0.01
CA MET A 618 17.93 16.75 -1.24
C MET A 618 16.82 17.77 -1.01
N ASP A 619 16.76 18.78 -1.88
CA ASP A 619 15.62 19.70 -1.98
C ASP A 619 14.43 18.99 -2.63
N LYS A 620 13.22 19.54 -2.47
CA LYS A 620 11.96 18.89 -2.88
C LYS A 620 11.23 19.70 -3.95
N SER A 621 10.75 19.04 -4.99
CA SER A 621 9.80 19.56 -5.96
C SER A 621 8.74 18.51 -6.21
N TYR A 622 7.59 18.63 -5.53
CA TYR A 622 6.50 17.67 -5.69
C TYR A 622 5.41 18.27 -6.56
N ASN A 623 5.04 17.52 -7.59
CA ASN A 623 4.01 17.87 -8.54
C ASN A 623 2.98 16.74 -8.54
N TYR A 624 1.71 17.08 -8.50
CA TYR A 624 0.67 16.08 -8.60
C TYR A 624 0.54 15.56 -10.02
N ASP A 625 0.46 14.24 -10.17
CA ASP A 625 0.14 13.61 -11.46
C ASP A 625 -1.38 13.44 -11.60
N ASN A 626 -2.02 14.32 -12.38
CA ASN A 626 -3.47 14.29 -12.60
C ASN A 626 -3.95 13.00 -13.28
N ASN A 627 -3.06 12.22 -13.90
CA ASN A 627 -3.43 10.89 -14.39
C ASN A 627 -3.99 9.99 -13.26
N LEU A 628 -3.53 10.18 -12.02
CA LEU A 628 -3.98 9.42 -10.84
C LEU A 628 -5.42 9.72 -10.42
N LYS A 629 -6.00 10.87 -10.81
CA LYS A 629 -7.44 11.16 -10.59
C LYS A 629 -8.33 10.31 -11.49
N CYS A 630 -7.83 9.94 -12.66
CA CYS A 630 -8.56 9.21 -13.68
C CYS A 630 -8.29 7.71 -13.63
N ILE A 631 -7.08 7.33 -13.22
CA ILE A 631 -6.59 5.96 -13.25
C ILE A 631 -5.80 5.67 -11.97
N ASP A 632 -6.36 4.81 -11.12
CA ASP A 632 -5.64 4.32 -9.95
C ASP A 632 -4.54 3.31 -10.32
N PRO A 633 -3.45 3.25 -9.54
CA PRO A 633 -2.55 2.09 -9.56
C PRO A 633 -3.31 0.79 -9.22
N PRO A 634 -2.90 -0.39 -9.73
CA PRO A 634 -3.59 -1.64 -9.43
C PRO A 634 -3.48 -2.00 -7.94
N LEU A 635 -4.56 -2.50 -7.33
CA LEU A 635 -4.61 -2.83 -5.88
C LEU A 635 -4.08 -1.71 -4.96
N TYR A 636 -4.26 -0.45 -5.34
CA TYR A 636 -3.83 0.67 -4.49
C TYR A 636 -4.76 0.88 -3.29
N PRO A 637 -4.27 1.13 -2.06
CA PRO A 637 -5.08 1.33 -0.85
C PRO A 637 -6.17 2.41 -0.96
N GLU A 638 -7.35 2.16 -0.38
CA GLU A 638 -8.47 3.11 -0.35
C GLU A 638 -8.23 4.26 0.63
N SER A 639 -8.85 5.39 0.32
CA SER A 639 -8.96 6.53 1.23
C SER A 639 -10.25 6.41 2.04
N VAL A 640 -10.14 5.90 3.26
CA VAL A 640 -11.25 5.80 4.22
C VAL A 640 -11.03 6.75 5.39
N PHE A 641 -12.10 7.36 5.88
CA PHE A 641 -12.04 8.15 7.11
C PHE A 641 -12.11 7.24 8.34
N CYS A 642 -11.49 7.65 9.44
CA CYS A 642 -11.60 6.91 10.67
C CYS A 642 -12.98 7.12 11.31
N ASP A 643 -13.69 6.03 11.58
CA ASP A 643 -14.99 6.05 12.29
C ASP A 643 -14.84 6.30 13.79
N GLU A 644 -13.62 6.26 14.34
CA GLU A 644 -13.36 6.50 15.75
C GLU A 644 -12.97 7.95 15.99
N GLN A 645 -14.00 8.77 16.16
CA GLN A 645 -14.16 9.76 17.23
C GLN A 645 -15.24 10.77 16.81
N SER A 646 -16.50 10.35 16.81
CA SER A 646 -17.56 11.30 17.12
C SER A 646 -17.38 11.67 18.58
N CYS A 647 -17.05 12.92 18.85
CA CYS A 647 -16.92 13.46 20.18
C CYS A 647 -18.25 13.32 20.95
N GLY A 648 -18.40 12.22 21.68
CA GLY A 648 -19.55 11.92 22.54
C GLY A 648 -20.27 10.61 22.21
N GLY A 649 -20.22 9.69 23.17
CA GLY A 649 -21.20 8.61 23.34
C GLY A 649 -20.63 7.22 23.11
N GLU A 650 -20.78 6.35 24.12
CA GLU A 650 -20.62 4.89 23.99
C GLU A 650 -21.34 4.39 22.72
N SER A 651 -20.59 4.05 21.68
CA SER A 651 -21.12 3.19 20.64
C SER A 651 -21.16 1.78 21.22
N SER A 652 -22.32 1.38 21.74
CA SER A 652 -22.67 -0.04 21.83
C SER A 652 -22.34 -0.72 20.50
N GLU A 653 -21.87 -1.96 20.53
CA GLU A 653 -21.34 -2.77 19.41
C GLU A 653 -22.24 -2.90 18.15
N ASN A 654 -23.37 -2.17 18.05
CA ASN A 654 -24.41 -2.35 17.03
C ASN A 654 -24.61 -1.21 16.02
N GLU A 655 -23.87 -0.10 16.06
CA GLU A 655 -24.01 0.97 15.03
C GLU A 655 -22.65 1.41 14.49
N LYS A 656 -22.05 0.55 13.66
CA LYS A 656 -21.04 0.96 12.67
C LYS A 656 -21.76 1.25 11.34
N GLU A 657 -22.49 2.36 11.25
CA GLU A 657 -23.03 2.82 9.98
C GLU A 657 -21.93 3.51 9.16
N ILE A 658 -21.19 2.72 8.38
CA ILE A 658 -20.34 3.26 7.31
C ILE A 658 -21.26 3.87 6.24
N ASN A 659 -21.12 5.18 6.03
CA ASN A 659 -21.89 5.95 5.05
C ASN A 659 -21.41 5.64 3.60
N LEU A 660 -21.65 4.42 3.11
CA LEU A 660 -21.36 4.03 1.73
C LEU A 660 -22.59 4.23 0.84
N LYS A 661 -22.86 5.49 0.49
CA LYS A 661 -23.62 5.79 -0.73
C LYS A 661 -22.72 5.42 -1.91
N ILE A 662 -23.03 4.32 -2.60
CA ILE A 662 -22.89 4.09 -4.05
C ILE A 662 -22.88 2.56 -4.28
N ALA A 663 -24.01 2.03 -4.75
CA ALA A 663 -24.08 0.69 -5.34
C ALA A 663 -24.92 0.78 -6.61
N SER A 664 -24.35 0.41 -7.75
CA SER A 664 -25.08 0.35 -9.02
C SER A 664 -25.71 -1.02 -9.21
N TYR A 665 -27.04 -1.06 -9.29
CA TYR A 665 -27.79 -2.26 -9.64
C TYR A 665 -27.63 -2.54 -11.14
N ARG A 666 -27.08 -3.70 -11.51
CA ARG A 666 -27.11 -4.18 -12.90
C ARG A 666 -28.12 -5.30 -13.03
N GLU A 667 -29.13 -5.06 -13.87
CA GLU A 667 -30.07 -6.08 -14.35
C GLU A 667 -29.44 -6.84 -15.54
N PHE A 668 -29.62 -8.16 -15.59
CA PHE A 668 -29.25 -9.00 -16.74
C PHE A 668 -30.46 -9.29 -17.62
#